data_AF-A0A1V0Q2W9-F1
#
_entry.id   AF-A0A1V0Q2W9-F1
#
_cell.length_a   1.000
_cell.length_b   1.000
_cell.length_c   1.000
_cell.angle_alpha   90.00
_cell.angle_beta   90.00
_cell.angle_gamma   90.00
#
_symmetry.space_group_name_H-M   'P 1'
#
loop_
_entity.id
_entity.type
_entity.pdbx_description
1 polymer ?
#
loop_
_entity_poly.entity_id
_entity_poly.type
_entity_poly.pdbx_seq_one_letter_code
_entity_poly.pdbx_strand_id
1 'polypeptide(L)'
;MSYERDTLSSDAIVYQLSVLEGKDFETIFGPAQPLPQSIVDSISPVAGLDEESPFELIGDTLTPTLETVPDEEDPAEDSADTPAEDAEDQAVSPSAEAASVDLQLDAAVEEALPVAVAPAGLATLTDSAELDAADVTFEALSGRVTTLELPQSDIADVTVLALPEYGNLTVNPDNSLALVLTGTTATDDLVATVEVTYRDGSSEVIDLGIDVEAGPQDGGWGLGETYMLATDEDDNVIVEAGENHRKIYVSGSEDALSLEDIAELENIPVESVNAWFLRQHPEYGASATMALDQEAGRLVWETYTDPTHYDTASHWLLFECGYEYDDMGDLLNRTVEGESPLHPLYIGSYGTGDDPVLTSPINGLNGPVTNLVIQGISAPVTILTGENVLLDDVWFDGVSLTVQNVDGFTLRNSGIVDVVDTDPALGDTWDAYDDRISGLFIYGSSGILLENNFFDHNGWEDGYDVSGSAEYGQPPSMYSHNIYIQFNCSDVTFRDNIVMRAAANGAQIRSGGFIEDNVFIDNNIGLLIGGGTGGTEGNYTLFTDNLITSGAHKYAEVATGGLTAGVGNLGTLGTFLDNIITHLADPNNAEEFAERLASNAAIINNGGTLYYDDTIVHNWVGSYLYDEDSRTARDVNTEDLDLELLDSTTIQLFTAALLDLYPAAISDLADALKAAAAEGSHLDLTDADTIIDYFQSGFGLDGVSDTIQTRQVHVFVPNDLGEGMRWDNRLNWSTEVVPEDGDSIRLNGNWVIYSGTTHDVSWFDFGSGGRLYVGQGLLELDKSPVVGSAGAVIEVSNAGQLFVNGYWDADLLEIDVSGGRFVNTSVFKGGTDITVSGGETVLATFAGSMWIQDGHELRIVGSDAKVGFDGEGEVRAYLNIDDGAVLAFESDELGFSAIQEFDSGHWDDASYDKPSVVELAGVLEIDLSAYDSGAARHMLIDVDVLWGAPDSVEFTGLDDSLDAIVILDHSADEMYLVLLDGSGQTAFMELG
;
A
#
# COMPACT_ATOMS: atom_id res chain seq x y z
N MET A 1 36.99 13.08 32.06
CA MET A 1 37.24 13.41 30.65
C MET A 1 35.86 13.52 30.06
N SER A 2 35.29 14.72 29.97
CA SER A 2 35.55 15.71 28.90
C SER A 2 35.15 15.14 27.54
N TYR A 3 33.85 15.04 27.31
CA TYR A 3 33.29 15.04 25.96
C TYR A 3 33.46 16.44 25.36
N GLU A 4 33.82 16.51 24.09
CA GLU A 4 33.83 17.74 23.31
C GLU A 4 32.51 17.87 22.53
N ARG A 5 32.12 19.11 22.24
CA ARG A 5 31.07 19.46 21.26
C ARG A 5 31.76 20.07 20.05
N ASP A 6 31.02 20.12 18.94
CA ASP A 6 31.30 20.71 17.61
C ASP A 6 31.36 19.60 16.54
N THR A 7 30.72 19.70 15.37
CA THR A 7 29.88 20.78 14.79
C THR A 7 28.89 20.21 13.77
N LEU A 8 27.68 20.77 13.70
CA LEU A 8 26.87 20.81 12.48
C LEU A 8 26.77 22.28 12.02
N SER A 9 26.84 22.50 10.70
CA SER A 9 26.98 23.84 10.11
C SER A 9 25.63 24.47 9.79
N SER A 10 25.33 25.62 10.42
CA SER A 10 24.23 26.49 10.03
C SER A 10 24.59 27.33 8.80
N ASP A 11 23.80 27.24 7.73
CA ASP A 11 23.74 28.26 6.68
C ASP A 11 22.35 28.24 5.97
N ALA A 12 22.07 29.27 5.17
CA ALA A 12 20.89 29.40 4.29
C ALA A 12 19.48 29.58 4.92
N ILE A 13 19.25 30.67 5.66
CA ILE A 13 17.91 31.30 5.78
C ILE A 13 17.99 32.77 5.34
N VAL A 14 17.86 33.03 4.02
CA VAL A 14 17.58 34.36 3.41
C VAL A 14 16.90 34.14 2.04
N TYR A 15 16.04 35.09 1.63
CA TYR A 15 15.28 35.17 0.35
C TYR A 15 13.92 34.42 0.35
N GLN A 16 12.80 34.99 -0.15
CA GLN A 16 12.56 36.40 -0.51
C GLN A 16 11.09 36.82 -0.36
N LEU A 17 10.83 37.92 0.36
CA LEU A 17 9.48 38.43 0.62
C LEU A 17 9.27 39.80 -0.06
N SER A 18 9.07 39.84 -1.39
CA SER A 18 8.89 41.12 -2.12
C SER A 18 8.30 41.09 -3.55
N VAL A 19 7.10 40.54 -3.80
CA VAL A 19 6.23 40.97 -4.92
C VAL A 19 4.75 40.87 -4.53
N LEU A 20 4.02 42.01 -4.56
CA LEU A 20 2.57 42.19 -4.83
C LEU A 20 1.99 43.44 -4.10
N GLU A 21 2.55 44.63 -4.36
CA GLU A 21 1.80 45.88 -4.13
C GLU A 21 0.92 46.19 -5.37
N GLY A 22 -0.40 46.17 -5.19
CA GLY A 22 -1.33 46.99 -5.98
C GLY A 22 -2.07 46.30 -7.15
N LYS A 23 -3.28 45.80 -6.85
CA LYS A 23 -4.48 45.83 -7.73
C LYS A 23 -5.74 45.83 -6.85
N ASP A 24 -6.87 46.26 -7.42
CA ASP A 24 -8.00 46.79 -6.65
C ASP A 24 -8.93 45.73 -6.03
N PHE A 25 -9.23 45.90 -4.73
CA PHE A 25 -10.03 44.98 -3.91
C PHE A 25 -11.57 45.19 -4.03
N GLU A 26 -12.04 45.89 -5.07
CA GLU A 26 -13.43 46.41 -5.15
C GLU A 26 -14.24 45.85 -6.35
N THR A 27 -13.88 44.66 -6.85
CA THR A 27 -14.54 44.07 -8.05
C THR A 27 -15.08 42.65 -7.89
N ILE A 28 -14.92 42.01 -6.72
CA ILE A 28 -15.37 40.61 -6.48
C ILE A 28 -16.73 40.56 -5.77
N PHE A 29 -17.06 41.53 -4.89
CA PHE A 29 -18.30 41.52 -4.12
C PHE A 29 -19.29 42.60 -4.58
N GLY A 30 -20.44 42.18 -5.09
CA GLY A 30 -21.58 43.04 -5.37
C GLY A 30 -22.25 43.58 -4.09
N PRO A 31 -23.11 44.61 -4.20
CA PRO A 31 -23.75 45.23 -3.03
C PRO A 31 -24.75 44.28 -2.36
N ALA A 32 -24.54 44.02 -1.07
CA ALA A 32 -25.35 43.10 -0.26
C ALA A 32 -26.85 43.44 -0.25
N GLN A 33 -27.69 42.41 -0.32
CA GLN A 33 -29.14 42.52 -0.09
C GLN A 33 -29.45 42.68 1.42
N PRO A 34 -30.51 43.40 1.80
CA PRO A 34 -30.89 43.55 3.20
C PRO A 34 -31.61 42.30 3.75
N LEU A 35 -31.31 41.96 5.01
CA LEU A 35 -31.88 40.80 5.72
C LEU A 35 -33.42 40.84 5.83
N PRO A 36 -34.09 39.67 5.92
CA PRO A 36 -35.53 39.58 6.14
C PRO A 36 -36.00 40.29 7.42
N GLN A 37 -37.13 40.99 7.32
CA GLN A 37 -37.72 41.80 8.40
C GLN A 37 -38.08 40.99 9.68
N SER A 38 -38.20 39.66 9.58
CA SER A 38 -38.48 38.76 10.71
C SER A 38 -37.41 38.76 11.80
N ILE A 39 -36.14 38.99 11.46
CA ILE A 39 -35.03 39.01 12.42
C ILE A 39 -34.97 40.35 13.19
N VAL A 40 -35.49 41.43 12.59
CA VAL A 40 -35.39 42.81 13.13
C VAL A 40 -36.25 43.02 14.38
N ASP A 41 -37.34 42.26 14.54
CA ASP A 41 -38.35 42.50 15.57
C ASP A 41 -38.05 41.82 16.93
N SER A 42 -36.97 41.03 17.06
CA SER A 42 -36.66 40.25 18.27
C SER A 42 -35.68 40.89 19.26
N ILE A 43 -34.90 41.90 18.85
CA ILE A 43 -33.81 42.48 19.66
C ILE A 43 -34.16 43.89 20.14
N SER A 44 -33.82 44.21 21.39
CA SER A 44 -33.89 45.58 21.92
C SER A 44 -32.76 45.87 22.93
N PRO A 45 -32.28 47.12 23.05
CA PRO A 45 -30.84 47.34 23.25
C PRO A 45 -30.44 47.88 24.63
N VAL A 46 -29.16 47.67 24.96
CA VAL A 46 -28.37 48.49 25.89
C VAL A 46 -27.11 48.92 25.16
N ALA A 47 -26.62 50.15 25.37
CA ALA A 47 -25.73 50.82 24.40
C ALA A 47 -24.51 51.52 25.00
N GLY A 48 -23.39 51.40 24.27
CA GLY A 48 -22.38 52.45 24.10
C GLY A 48 -21.10 52.35 24.92
N LEU A 49 -19.96 52.33 24.22
CA LEU A 49 -18.97 53.43 24.28
C LEU A 49 -17.90 53.29 23.18
N ASP A 50 -17.77 54.32 22.35
CA ASP A 50 -16.63 54.58 21.45
C ASP A 50 -15.53 55.37 22.24
N GLU A 51 -14.29 55.62 21.81
CA GLU A 51 -13.55 55.40 20.55
C GLU A 51 -12.01 55.60 20.78
N GLU A 52 -11.21 55.46 19.72
CA GLU A 52 -9.81 55.93 19.49
C GLU A 52 -8.57 55.24 20.13
N SER A 53 -7.60 55.00 19.23
CA SER A 53 -6.16 54.69 19.40
C SER A 53 -5.34 56.03 19.36
N PRO A 54 -3.98 56.16 19.29
CA PRO A 54 -2.93 55.15 19.12
C PRO A 54 -1.52 55.37 19.77
N PHE A 55 -0.65 54.35 19.59
CA PHE A 55 0.83 54.34 19.38
C PHE A 55 1.87 54.99 20.34
N GLU A 56 2.94 54.19 20.54
CA GLU A 56 4.40 54.50 20.56
C GLU A 56 5.24 54.85 21.83
N LEU A 57 6.32 54.04 21.95
CA LEU A 57 7.74 54.35 22.30
C LEU A 57 8.27 54.51 23.75
N ILE A 58 9.24 53.60 24.05
CA ILE A 58 10.50 53.77 24.83
C ILE A 58 10.44 53.96 26.36
N GLY A 59 11.17 53.09 27.09
CA GLY A 59 12.16 53.60 28.07
C GLY A 59 12.29 52.95 29.46
N ASP A 60 13.18 51.96 29.57
CA ASP A 60 14.14 51.74 30.68
C ASP A 60 13.76 51.88 32.18
N THR A 61 13.84 50.73 32.88
CA THR A 61 14.58 50.48 34.15
C THR A 61 14.02 50.82 35.56
N LEU A 62 14.48 50.00 36.52
CA LEU A 62 14.64 50.21 37.98
C LEU A 62 13.46 49.96 38.98
N THR A 63 13.42 48.69 39.42
CA THR A 63 13.38 48.17 40.82
C THR A 63 13.79 49.11 41.99
N PRO A 64 13.62 48.71 43.28
CA PRO A 64 12.52 47.99 43.98
C PRO A 64 12.23 48.53 45.43
N THR A 65 11.33 47.89 46.22
CA THR A 65 11.41 47.50 47.68
C THR A 65 10.00 47.28 48.26
N LEU A 66 9.61 46.27 49.07
CA LEU A 66 10.15 45.51 50.25
C LEU A 66 9.67 46.00 51.65
N GLU A 67 9.55 45.04 52.59
CA GLU A 67 9.25 45.14 54.06
C GLU A 67 7.78 45.42 54.50
N THR A 68 7.18 44.86 55.59
CA THR A 68 7.51 43.71 56.50
C THR A 68 6.30 43.23 57.38
N VAL A 69 6.40 41.96 57.81
CA VAL A 69 5.80 41.13 58.93
C VAL A 69 5.99 41.77 60.35
N PRO A 70 5.46 41.31 61.56
CA PRO A 70 4.63 40.15 62.04
C PRO A 70 3.25 40.58 62.64
N ASP A 71 2.51 40.01 63.65
CA ASP A 71 2.56 38.99 64.77
C ASP A 71 1.10 38.43 64.98
N GLU A 72 0.59 37.49 65.83
CA GLU A 72 0.87 36.45 66.87
C GLU A 72 -0.51 35.65 67.03
N GLU A 73 -0.81 34.45 67.58
CA GLU A 73 -0.27 33.34 68.45
C GLU A 73 -0.86 31.94 67.99
N ASP A 74 -0.44 30.78 68.57
CA ASP A 74 -1.01 29.39 68.43
C ASP A 74 -0.82 28.58 69.76
N PRO A 75 -1.59 27.49 70.10
CA PRO A 75 -0.94 26.15 70.19
C PRO A 75 -1.80 24.83 70.10
N ALA A 76 -1.08 23.73 69.76
CA ALA A 76 -1.23 22.31 70.18
C ALA A 76 -2.22 21.37 69.44
N GLU A 77 -1.94 20.06 69.18
CA GLU A 77 -0.81 19.14 69.50
C GLU A 77 -0.72 18.11 68.31
N ASP A 78 0.38 18.02 67.54
CA ASP A 78 1.60 17.18 67.73
C ASP A 78 1.57 15.75 67.12
N SER A 79 2.19 15.56 65.94
CA SER A 79 3.24 14.52 65.73
C SER A 79 3.96 14.56 64.36
N ALA A 80 5.29 14.76 64.39
CA ALA A 80 6.35 14.21 63.50
C ALA A 80 6.41 14.50 61.97
N ASP A 81 7.46 15.27 61.61
CA ASP A 81 8.39 15.17 60.45
C ASP A 81 7.94 15.28 58.97
N THR A 82 8.88 15.76 58.15
CA THR A 82 8.76 16.26 56.76
C THR A 82 10.09 16.02 55.99
N PRO A 83 10.27 16.47 54.72
CA PRO A 83 9.54 16.08 53.51
C PRO A 83 10.49 15.66 52.35
N ALA A 84 9.94 15.10 51.27
CA ALA A 84 10.50 15.15 49.92
C ALA A 84 9.42 14.76 48.89
N GLU A 85 8.96 15.74 48.10
CA GLU A 85 8.13 15.50 46.90
C GLU A 85 8.97 15.96 45.70
N ASP A 86 9.44 14.98 44.91
CA ASP A 86 10.03 15.18 43.58
C ASP A 86 9.46 14.06 42.70
N ALA A 87 8.44 14.38 41.92
CA ALA A 87 7.85 13.54 40.88
C ALA A 87 7.21 14.45 39.84
N GLU A 88 7.92 14.68 38.72
CA GLU A 88 7.34 15.37 37.57
C GLU A 88 6.48 14.37 36.79
N ASP A 89 5.17 14.60 36.79
CA ASP A 89 4.19 13.85 36.00
C ASP A 89 4.21 14.39 34.57
N GLN A 90 4.97 13.73 33.68
CA GLN A 90 5.15 14.12 32.28
C GLN A 90 3.99 13.59 31.44
N ALA A 91 2.83 14.24 31.56
CA ALA A 91 1.71 14.02 30.64
C ALA A 91 2.14 14.35 29.20
N VAL A 92 2.29 13.33 28.36
CA VAL A 92 2.65 13.50 26.95
C VAL A 92 1.46 14.11 26.21
N SER A 93 1.62 15.38 25.81
CA SER A 93 0.61 16.08 25.02
C SER A 93 0.94 15.93 23.53
N PRO A 94 0.06 15.36 22.69
CA PRO A 94 0.20 15.35 21.24
C PRO A 94 -0.11 16.74 20.66
N SER A 95 0.75 17.72 20.97
CA SER A 95 0.60 19.12 20.58
C SER A 95 1.24 19.40 19.20
N ALA A 96 0.71 18.78 18.16
CA ALA A 96 0.89 19.25 16.78
C ALA A 96 -0.33 20.08 16.37
N GLU A 97 -0.14 21.32 15.91
CA GLU A 97 -1.24 22.16 15.42
C GLU A 97 -1.72 21.64 14.04
N ALA A 98 -2.63 20.67 14.06
CA ALA A 98 -3.39 20.25 12.89
C ALA A 98 -4.27 21.42 12.42
N ALA A 99 -3.79 22.18 11.45
CA ALA A 99 -4.53 23.28 10.84
C ALA A 99 -5.64 22.73 9.93
N SER A 100 -6.77 22.36 10.52
CA SER A 100 -7.94 21.87 9.77
C SER A 100 -8.44 22.95 8.82
N VAL A 101 -8.35 22.68 7.52
CA VAL A 101 -9.13 23.40 6.51
C VAL A 101 -10.52 22.76 6.49
N ASP A 102 -11.34 23.13 7.46
CA ASP A 102 -12.70 22.61 7.62
C ASP A 102 -13.62 23.17 6.52
N LEU A 103 -14.05 22.30 5.62
CA LEU A 103 -15.15 22.57 4.71
C LEU A 103 -16.48 22.34 5.44
N GLN A 104 -16.96 23.37 6.15
CA GLN A 104 -18.36 23.45 6.52
C GLN A 104 -19.20 23.43 5.24
N LEU A 105 -19.90 22.32 4.98
CA LEU A 105 -20.65 22.09 3.75
C LEU A 105 -21.98 22.85 3.77
N ASP A 106 -21.88 24.17 3.65
CA ASP A 106 -22.95 25.14 3.84
C ASP A 106 -24.14 24.84 2.90
N ALA A 107 -25.35 24.71 3.45
CA ALA A 107 -26.53 24.23 2.72
C ALA A 107 -27.11 25.30 1.77
N ALA A 108 -26.45 25.51 0.63
CA ALA A 108 -26.73 26.61 -0.30
C ALA A 108 -27.15 26.15 -1.72
N VAL A 109 -28.42 26.45 -2.03
CA VAL A 109 -29.16 26.46 -3.31
C VAL A 109 -28.33 26.69 -4.60
N GLU A 110 -28.62 25.86 -5.62
CA GLU A 110 -28.40 26.03 -7.08
C GLU A 110 -27.20 26.86 -7.58
N GLU A 111 -26.17 26.20 -8.12
CA GLU A 111 -25.61 26.55 -9.43
C GLU A 111 -25.42 25.28 -10.29
N ALA A 112 -24.89 25.41 -11.51
CA ALA A 112 -25.21 24.52 -12.63
C ALA A 112 -24.57 23.12 -12.62
N LEU A 113 -25.32 22.16 -13.17
CA LEU A 113 -24.86 20.80 -13.48
C LEU A 113 -23.64 20.81 -14.42
N PRO A 114 -22.70 19.87 -14.29
CA PRO A 114 -21.77 19.56 -15.38
C PRO A 114 -22.54 19.09 -16.62
N VAL A 115 -21.99 19.37 -17.80
CA VAL A 115 -22.44 18.79 -19.07
C VAL A 115 -21.32 17.86 -19.51
N ALA A 116 -21.64 16.61 -19.83
CA ALA A 116 -20.67 15.60 -20.26
C ALA A 116 -19.63 16.19 -21.24
N VAL A 117 -18.36 16.16 -20.82
CA VAL A 117 -17.23 16.69 -21.58
C VAL A 117 -16.58 15.52 -22.29
N ALA A 118 -16.68 15.49 -23.63
CA ALA A 118 -15.92 14.53 -24.43
C ALA A 118 -14.41 14.68 -24.12
N PRO A 119 -13.63 13.58 -24.04
CA PRO A 119 -12.32 13.56 -23.42
C PRO A 119 -11.39 14.65 -23.95
N ALA A 120 -10.73 15.34 -23.02
CA ALA A 120 -9.83 16.46 -23.34
C ALA A 120 -8.47 16.01 -23.93
N GLY A 121 -8.16 14.71 -23.90
CA GLY A 121 -6.86 14.11 -24.21
C GLY A 121 -6.37 14.19 -25.67
N LEU A 122 -7.16 14.71 -26.62
CA LEU A 122 -6.66 14.94 -27.98
C LEU A 122 -5.82 16.22 -28.04
N ALA A 123 -4.49 16.08 -27.98
CA ALA A 123 -3.52 17.16 -28.16
C ALA A 123 -3.71 17.90 -29.51
N THR A 124 -4.39 19.05 -29.50
CA THR A 124 -4.74 19.76 -30.73
C THR A 124 -3.60 20.64 -31.25
N LEU A 125 -3.04 20.25 -32.40
CA LEU A 125 -2.06 21.02 -33.18
C LEU A 125 -2.39 22.52 -33.26
N THR A 126 -1.43 23.38 -32.94
CA THR A 126 -1.63 24.84 -32.96
C THR A 126 -1.72 25.41 -34.39
N ASP A 127 -2.76 26.21 -34.67
CA ASP A 127 -3.12 26.57 -36.05
C ASP A 127 -2.25 27.67 -36.69
N SER A 128 -1.30 27.22 -37.52
CA SER A 128 -0.78 27.86 -38.74
C SER A 128 0.31 28.97 -38.64
N ALA A 129 1.54 28.59 -39.00
CA ALA A 129 2.48 29.48 -39.70
C ALA A 129 3.55 28.73 -40.53
N GLU A 130 3.17 28.09 -41.65
CA GLU A 130 4.09 27.45 -42.64
C GLU A 130 5.29 26.69 -42.02
N LEU A 131 5.02 25.68 -41.19
CA LEU A 131 6.04 24.72 -40.75
C LEU A 131 6.55 23.90 -41.95
N ASP A 132 7.87 23.70 -42.02
CA ASP A 132 8.46 22.62 -42.84
C ASP A 132 8.10 21.27 -42.18
N ALA A 133 8.10 20.19 -42.95
CA ALA A 133 7.69 18.85 -42.50
C ALA A 133 8.81 18.16 -41.68
N ALA A 134 9.26 18.80 -40.59
CA ALA A 134 10.43 18.40 -39.81
C ALA A 134 10.26 18.52 -38.29
N ASP A 135 9.37 19.41 -37.82
CA ASP A 135 9.12 19.64 -36.40
C ASP A 135 7.64 19.33 -36.09
N VAL A 136 7.37 18.22 -35.38
CA VAL A 136 6.06 17.90 -34.77
C VAL A 136 6.20 18.09 -33.27
N THR A 137 5.34 18.90 -32.65
CA THR A 137 5.38 19.20 -31.21
C THR A 137 4.08 18.78 -30.54
N PHE A 138 4.18 18.11 -29.40
CA PHE A 138 3.09 17.77 -28.49
C PHE A 138 3.25 18.47 -27.14
N GLU A 139 2.17 18.54 -26.37
CA GLU A 139 2.16 19.01 -24.97
C GLU A 139 1.89 17.79 -24.06
N ALA A 140 2.61 17.65 -22.95
CA ALA A 140 2.44 16.55 -21.99
C ALA A 140 2.54 17.04 -20.54
N LEU A 141 2.04 16.24 -19.58
CA LEU A 141 2.14 16.54 -18.14
C LEU A 141 3.02 15.50 -17.42
N SER A 142 3.88 15.97 -16.51
CA SER A 142 4.63 15.09 -15.61
C SER A 142 3.68 14.25 -14.72
N GLY A 143 4.10 13.04 -14.37
CA GLY A 143 3.32 12.13 -13.52
C GLY A 143 2.08 11.53 -14.20
N ARG A 144 1.96 11.57 -15.54
CA ARG A 144 0.82 11.04 -16.32
C ARG A 144 1.22 10.28 -17.58
N VAL A 145 0.28 9.51 -18.11
CA VAL A 145 0.27 9.02 -19.49
C VAL A 145 -0.24 10.13 -20.44
N THR A 146 0.21 10.12 -21.70
CA THR A 146 -0.31 10.99 -22.77
C THR A 146 -0.33 10.25 -24.11
N THR A 147 -1.49 10.15 -24.75
CA THR A 147 -1.65 9.55 -26.09
C THR A 147 -1.27 10.54 -27.19
N LEU A 148 -0.29 10.21 -28.02
CA LEU A 148 0.19 11.06 -29.11
C LEU A 148 -0.34 10.56 -30.47
N GLU A 149 -1.28 11.31 -31.04
CA GLU A 149 -1.83 11.06 -32.37
C GLU A 149 -0.96 11.69 -33.47
N LEU A 150 -0.42 10.85 -34.36
CA LEU A 150 0.46 11.31 -35.43
C LEU A 150 -0.35 12.02 -36.54
N PRO A 151 0.06 13.22 -37.01
CA PRO A 151 -0.67 13.98 -38.04
C PRO A 151 -0.65 13.34 -39.45
N GLN A 152 0.07 12.23 -39.60
CA GLN A 152 0.16 11.42 -40.81
C GLN A 152 -1.16 10.68 -41.08
N SER A 153 -1.33 10.16 -42.30
CA SER A 153 -2.51 9.38 -42.68
C SER A 153 -2.15 8.25 -43.64
N ASP A 154 -3.02 7.25 -43.74
CA ASP A 154 -2.71 5.96 -44.40
C ASP A 154 -1.45 5.26 -43.80
N ILE A 155 -1.22 5.42 -42.49
CA ILE A 155 -0.19 4.69 -41.71
C ILE A 155 -0.47 3.18 -41.73
N ALA A 156 0.58 2.37 -41.86
CA ALA A 156 0.52 0.90 -41.84
C ALA A 156 1.23 0.29 -40.63
N ASP A 157 2.28 0.95 -40.13
CA ASP A 157 3.17 0.52 -39.06
C ASP A 157 3.95 1.76 -38.56
N VAL A 158 4.29 1.81 -37.28
CA VAL A 158 5.17 2.83 -36.67
C VAL A 158 6.20 2.11 -35.80
N THR A 159 7.45 2.54 -35.86
CA THR A 159 8.56 1.97 -35.06
C THR A 159 9.32 3.10 -34.36
N VAL A 160 9.53 2.99 -33.04
CA VAL A 160 10.41 3.91 -32.30
C VAL A 160 11.87 3.60 -32.64
N LEU A 161 12.63 4.63 -33.02
CA LEU A 161 14.06 4.55 -33.34
C LEU A 161 14.96 5.14 -32.24
N ALA A 162 14.42 6.07 -31.45
CA ALA A 162 15.06 6.62 -30.26
C ALA A 162 13.98 6.99 -29.24
N LEU A 163 14.15 6.50 -28.01
CA LEU A 163 13.35 6.86 -26.84
C LEU A 163 13.66 8.29 -26.36
N PRO A 164 12.77 8.92 -25.57
CA PRO A 164 13.07 10.15 -24.82
C PRO A 164 14.20 9.95 -23.78
N GLU A 165 14.70 11.04 -23.20
CA GLU A 165 15.74 11.00 -22.14
C GLU A 165 15.20 10.49 -20.79
N TYR A 166 13.89 10.58 -20.56
CA TYR A 166 13.17 9.99 -19.42
C TYR A 166 11.73 9.63 -19.80
N GLY A 167 11.10 8.75 -19.01
CA GLY A 167 9.81 8.13 -19.34
C GLY A 167 9.93 7.07 -20.44
N ASN A 168 8.81 6.44 -20.79
CA ASN A 168 8.76 5.46 -21.89
C ASN A 168 7.86 5.97 -23.02
N LEU A 169 8.18 5.61 -24.27
CA LEU A 169 7.39 5.90 -25.47
C LEU A 169 7.21 4.62 -26.28
N THR A 170 5.98 4.11 -26.34
CA THR A 170 5.64 2.85 -27.02
C THR A 170 4.60 3.05 -28.13
N VAL A 171 4.37 2.02 -28.94
CA VAL A 171 3.44 2.05 -30.09
C VAL A 171 2.22 1.19 -29.78
N ASN A 172 1.05 1.81 -29.75
CA ASN A 172 -0.22 1.15 -29.48
C ASN A 172 -0.69 0.31 -30.69
N PRO A 173 -1.56 -0.71 -30.48
CA PRO A 173 -2.02 -1.60 -31.55
C PRO A 173 -2.73 -0.92 -32.74
N ASP A 174 -3.18 0.33 -32.58
CA ASP A 174 -3.82 1.13 -33.63
C ASP A 174 -2.86 2.08 -34.38
N ASN A 175 -1.59 2.16 -33.95
CA ASN A 175 -0.52 3.08 -34.39
C ASN A 175 -0.55 4.50 -33.78
N SER A 176 -1.33 4.74 -32.73
CA SER A 176 -1.04 5.85 -31.80
C SER A 176 0.22 5.55 -30.99
N LEU A 177 0.78 6.55 -30.31
CA LEU A 177 1.92 6.38 -29.39
C LEU A 177 1.47 6.64 -27.96
N ALA A 178 1.91 5.84 -27.00
CA ALA A 178 1.74 6.10 -25.58
C ALA A 178 3.04 6.66 -24.99
N LEU A 179 3.01 7.89 -24.48
CA LEU A 179 4.08 8.45 -23.66
C LEU A 179 3.71 8.27 -22.18
N VAL A 180 4.52 7.55 -21.42
CA VAL A 180 4.31 7.34 -19.98
C VAL A 180 5.35 8.15 -19.20
N LEU A 181 4.87 9.20 -18.51
CA LEU A 181 5.62 10.03 -17.55
C LEU A 181 5.17 9.79 -16.10
N THR A 182 4.42 8.72 -15.84
CA THR A 182 4.12 8.20 -14.51
C THR A 182 5.43 7.87 -13.75
N GLY A 183 5.44 8.06 -12.43
CA GLY A 183 6.64 7.90 -11.60
C GLY A 183 7.72 8.98 -11.75
N THR A 184 7.54 10.00 -12.60
CA THR A 184 8.52 11.10 -12.76
C THR A 184 7.92 12.51 -12.66
N THR A 185 8.64 13.37 -11.94
CA THR A 185 8.37 14.81 -11.77
C THR A 185 9.25 15.70 -12.66
N ALA A 186 9.99 15.11 -13.61
CA ALA A 186 10.81 15.85 -14.56
C ALA A 186 9.96 16.64 -15.59
N THR A 187 10.47 17.82 -15.98
CA THR A 187 9.79 18.77 -16.89
C THR A 187 10.77 19.42 -17.89
N ASP A 188 11.83 18.72 -18.28
CA ASP A 188 12.75 19.17 -19.34
C ASP A 188 12.21 18.69 -20.70
N ASP A 189 12.20 19.57 -21.71
CA ASP A 189 11.65 19.30 -23.06
C ASP A 189 12.20 17.99 -23.66
N LEU A 190 11.31 17.07 -24.03
CA LEU A 190 11.68 15.75 -24.55
C LEU A 190 11.75 15.72 -26.08
N VAL A 191 12.62 14.85 -26.60
CA VAL A 191 12.71 14.52 -28.03
C VAL A 191 12.80 13.02 -28.22
N ALA A 192 11.96 12.46 -29.08
CA ALA A 192 12.00 11.06 -29.51
C ALA A 192 12.01 10.98 -31.05
N THR A 193 12.45 9.85 -31.62
CA THR A 193 12.48 9.66 -33.08
C THR A 193 11.71 8.41 -33.48
N VAL A 194 10.85 8.51 -34.49
CA VAL A 194 10.05 7.38 -35.02
C VAL A 194 10.22 7.22 -36.54
N GLU A 195 10.14 5.98 -37.04
CA GLU A 195 9.89 5.68 -38.47
C GLU A 195 8.40 5.34 -38.66
N VAL A 196 7.72 6.12 -39.50
CA VAL A 196 6.34 5.86 -39.93
C VAL A 196 6.38 5.17 -41.28
N THR A 197 5.78 3.98 -41.37
CA THR A 197 5.61 3.25 -42.63
C THR A 197 4.17 3.40 -43.15
N TYR A 198 4.03 3.86 -44.38
CA TYR A 198 2.75 4.10 -45.04
C TYR A 198 2.22 2.87 -45.79
N ARG A 199 0.90 2.79 -46.00
CA ARG A 199 0.19 1.69 -46.69
C ARG A 199 0.56 1.49 -48.16
N ASP A 200 1.36 2.38 -48.76
CA ASP A 200 1.92 2.20 -50.10
C ASP A 200 3.33 1.55 -50.12
N GLY A 201 3.94 1.36 -48.94
CA GLY A 201 5.27 0.78 -48.75
C GLY A 201 6.42 1.79 -48.82
N SER A 202 6.13 3.09 -48.68
CA SER A 202 7.12 4.11 -48.34
C SER A 202 7.21 4.31 -46.83
N SER A 203 8.33 4.84 -46.34
CA SER A 203 8.53 5.23 -44.95
C SER A 203 9.16 6.62 -44.83
N GLU A 204 9.03 7.23 -43.66
CA GLU A 204 9.52 8.55 -43.30
C GLU A 204 9.96 8.55 -41.83
N VAL A 205 11.08 9.19 -41.52
CA VAL A 205 11.59 9.33 -40.15
C VAL A 205 11.29 10.73 -39.65
N ILE A 206 10.74 10.81 -38.43
CA ILE A 206 10.21 12.03 -37.82
C ILE A 206 10.81 12.16 -36.42
N ASP A 207 11.31 13.34 -36.09
CA ASP A 207 11.65 13.72 -34.72
C ASP A 207 10.41 14.38 -34.08
N LEU A 208 10.02 13.90 -32.90
CA LEU A 208 8.88 14.35 -32.12
C LEU A 208 9.40 15.18 -30.95
N GLY A 209 9.08 16.47 -30.91
CA GLY A 209 9.29 17.32 -29.74
C GLY A 209 8.09 17.21 -28.79
N ILE A 210 8.35 17.23 -27.49
CA ILE A 210 7.31 17.13 -26.46
C ILE A 210 7.63 18.18 -25.40
N ASP A 211 6.79 19.21 -25.31
CA ASP A 211 6.86 20.26 -24.31
C ASP A 211 6.20 19.71 -23.03
N VAL A 212 6.98 19.47 -21.96
CA VAL A 212 6.51 18.83 -20.72
C VAL A 212 6.24 19.88 -19.63
N GLU A 213 4.99 20.07 -19.24
CA GLU A 213 4.62 20.92 -18.11
C GLU A 213 4.45 20.12 -16.80
N ALA A 214 4.61 20.80 -15.67
CA ALA A 214 4.38 20.21 -14.36
C ALA A 214 2.88 19.90 -14.14
N GLY A 215 2.57 18.68 -13.71
CA GLY A 215 1.25 18.30 -13.27
C GLY A 215 0.75 19.13 -12.07
N PRO A 216 -0.57 19.35 -11.91
CA PRO A 216 -1.13 20.04 -10.74
C PRO A 216 -1.14 19.20 -9.45
N GLN A 217 -0.78 17.91 -9.53
CA GLN A 217 -0.57 17.02 -8.39
C GLN A 217 0.92 16.61 -8.36
N ASP A 218 1.68 17.03 -7.34
CA ASP A 218 3.11 16.77 -7.19
C ASP A 218 3.41 15.26 -7.06
N GLY A 219 2.50 14.51 -6.44
CA GLY A 219 2.61 13.05 -6.28
C GLY A 219 2.34 12.25 -7.55
N GLY A 220 1.86 12.89 -8.64
CA GLY A 220 1.51 12.20 -9.88
C GLY A 220 0.47 11.08 -9.67
N TRP A 221 0.48 10.07 -10.53
CA TRP A 221 -0.23 8.82 -10.26
C TRP A 221 0.49 7.98 -9.21
N GLY A 222 -0.28 7.22 -8.41
CA GLY A 222 0.27 6.13 -7.59
C GLY A 222 0.75 4.97 -8.47
N LEU A 223 1.74 4.21 -7.98
CA LEU A 223 2.41 3.15 -8.73
C LEU A 223 1.88 1.75 -8.39
N GLY A 224 1.14 1.60 -7.29
CA GLY A 224 0.73 0.27 -6.80
C GLY A 224 1.87 -0.50 -6.17
N GLU A 225 2.83 0.19 -5.54
CA GLU A 225 3.94 -0.41 -4.81
C GLU A 225 3.49 -0.66 -3.36
N THR A 226 2.78 -1.76 -3.12
CA THR A 226 2.24 -2.14 -1.80
C THR A 226 2.97 -3.34 -1.21
N TYR A 227 2.69 -3.68 0.06
CA TYR A 227 3.25 -4.87 0.69
C TYR A 227 2.25 -6.02 0.62
N MET A 228 2.45 -6.93 -0.34
CA MET A 228 1.60 -8.11 -0.50
C MET A 228 2.45 -9.37 -0.76
N LEU A 229 2.06 -10.47 -0.12
CA LEU A 229 2.65 -11.80 -0.27
C LEU A 229 1.90 -12.63 -1.32
N ALA A 230 2.33 -13.87 -1.54
CA ALA A 230 1.56 -14.84 -2.32
C ALA A 230 0.25 -15.24 -1.59
N THR A 231 -0.76 -15.70 -2.33
CA THR A 231 -2.00 -16.27 -1.77
C THR A 231 -2.22 -17.71 -2.28
N ASP A 232 -3.04 -18.50 -1.57
CA ASP A 232 -3.34 -19.89 -1.92
C ASP A 232 -4.61 -20.07 -2.79
N GLU A 233 -5.00 -21.32 -3.08
CA GLU A 233 -6.20 -21.63 -3.89
C GLU A 233 -7.53 -21.11 -3.27
N ASP A 234 -7.50 -20.72 -1.99
CA ASP A 234 -8.63 -20.17 -1.22
C ASP A 234 -8.37 -18.67 -0.84
N ASP A 235 -7.44 -17.98 -1.52
CA ASP A 235 -6.97 -16.58 -1.36
C ASP A 235 -6.38 -16.16 0.01
N ASN A 236 -5.98 -17.12 0.83
CA ASN A 236 -5.33 -16.82 2.11
C ASN A 236 -3.85 -16.46 1.89
N VAL A 237 -3.32 -15.50 2.67
CA VAL A 237 -1.89 -15.14 2.59
C VAL A 237 -0.98 -16.30 2.99
N ILE A 238 -0.05 -16.64 2.09
CA ILE A 238 1.01 -17.62 2.32
C ILE A 238 2.16 -16.94 3.05
N VAL A 239 2.36 -17.30 4.32
CA VAL A 239 3.52 -16.86 5.12
C VAL A 239 4.59 -17.94 5.10
N GLU A 240 5.76 -17.61 4.57
CA GLU A 240 6.94 -18.50 4.57
C GLU A 240 7.90 -18.13 5.71
N ALA A 241 8.49 -19.13 6.36
CA ALA A 241 9.50 -18.94 7.39
C ALA A 241 10.90 -19.05 6.79
N GLY A 242 11.76 -18.07 7.06
CA GLY A 242 13.16 -18.09 6.64
C GLY A 242 14.04 -18.98 7.52
N GLU A 243 15.35 -18.86 7.38
CA GLU A 243 16.31 -19.78 8.01
C GLU A 243 16.40 -19.57 9.54
N ASN A 244 16.09 -18.38 10.04
CA ASN A 244 16.14 -18.05 11.47
C ASN A 244 14.74 -17.96 12.10
N HIS A 245 14.03 -19.08 12.19
CA HIS A 245 12.67 -19.12 12.73
C HIS A 245 12.46 -20.00 13.97
N ARG A 246 11.30 -19.83 14.61
CA ARG A 246 10.73 -20.69 15.66
C ARG A 246 9.22 -20.52 15.63
N LYS A 247 8.48 -21.63 15.50
CA LYS A 247 7.02 -21.63 15.63
C LYS A 247 6.66 -21.87 17.11
N ILE A 248 5.79 -21.03 17.69
CA ILE A 248 5.45 -20.96 19.12
C ILE A 248 3.94 -21.14 19.27
N TYR A 249 3.51 -22.36 19.63
CA TYR A 249 2.11 -22.72 19.83
C TYR A 249 1.65 -22.39 21.26
N VAL A 250 0.57 -21.62 21.36
CA VAL A 250 -0.12 -21.21 22.60
C VAL A 250 -1.54 -21.80 22.61
N SER A 251 -2.09 -22.09 23.79
CA SER A 251 -3.44 -22.68 23.93
C SER A 251 -4.13 -22.21 25.21
N GLY A 252 -5.44 -21.99 25.14
CA GLY A 252 -6.31 -21.75 26.30
C GLY A 252 -6.81 -23.03 27.01
N SER A 253 -6.33 -24.21 26.59
CA SER A 253 -6.77 -25.52 27.09
C SER A 253 -6.28 -25.84 28.51
N GLU A 254 -7.06 -26.62 29.28
CA GLU A 254 -6.61 -27.19 30.57
C GLU A 254 -5.42 -28.19 30.42
N ASP A 255 -5.11 -28.62 29.19
CA ASP A 255 -3.95 -29.49 28.88
C ASP A 255 -2.71 -28.69 28.38
N ALA A 256 -2.77 -27.35 28.29
CA ALA A 256 -1.66 -26.49 27.88
C ALA A 256 -0.55 -26.42 28.96
N LEU A 257 0.72 -26.29 28.55
CA LEU A 257 1.87 -26.38 29.45
C LEU A 257 2.18 -25.03 30.11
N SER A 258 1.87 -24.95 31.42
CA SER A 258 2.29 -23.83 32.27
C SER A 258 3.76 -23.92 32.71
N LEU A 259 4.29 -22.82 33.25
CA LEU A 259 5.62 -22.79 33.88
C LEU A 259 5.73 -23.81 35.04
N GLU A 260 4.64 -24.01 35.79
CA GLU A 260 4.49 -25.04 36.82
C GLU A 260 4.58 -26.47 36.26
N ASP A 261 3.91 -26.76 35.15
CA ASP A 261 3.90 -28.10 34.54
C ASP A 261 5.25 -28.47 33.95
N ILE A 262 5.90 -27.53 33.25
CA ILE A 262 7.28 -27.67 32.76
C ILE A 262 8.23 -27.93 33.95
N ALA A 263 8.04 -27.24 35.08
CA ALA A 263 8.84 -27.45 36.28
C ALA A 263 8.60 -28.84 36.94
N GLU A 264 7.38 -29.38 36.92
CA GLU A 264 7.12 -30.76 37.40
C GLU A 264 7.69 -31.81 36.43
N LEU A 265 7.56 -31.63 35.12
CA LEU A 265 8.12 -32.52 34.09
C LEU A 265 9.64 -32.67 34.22
N GLU A 266 10.34 -31.54 34.37
CA GLU A 266 11.80 -31.48 34.53
C GLU A 266 12.27 -31.75 35.97
N ASN A 267 11.34 -31.78 36.93
CA ASN A 267 11.61 -31.92 38.37
C ASN A 267 12.60 -30.82 38.86
N ILE A 268 12.31 -29.56 38.51
CA ILE A 268 13.04 -28.36 38.94
C ILE A 268 12.11 -27.39 39.70
N PRO A 269 12.65 -26.37 40.40
CA PRO A 269 11.82 -25.30 40.95
C PRO A 269 11.25 -24.42 39.83
N VAL A 270 10.02 -23.92 39.97
CA VAL A 270 9.36 -23.05 38.97
C VAL A 270 10.20 -21.82 38.66
N GLU A 271 10.87 -21.23 39.66
CA GLU A 271 11.78 -20.10 39.46
C GLU A 271 13.03 -20.40 38.59
N SER A 272 13.20 -21.65 38.15
CA SER A 272 14.22 -22.08 37.20
C SER A 272 13.70 -22.21 35.76
N VAL A 273 12.39 -22.27 35.54
CA VAL A 273 11.76 -22.14 34.23
C VAL A 273 11.64 -20.65 33.92
N ASN A 274 12.46 -20.17 32.99
CA ASN A 274 12.52 -18.78 32.57
C ASN A 274 12.97 -18.70 31.11
N ALA A 275 12.98 -17.50 30.53
CA ALA A 275 13.51 -17.17 29.20
C ALA A 275 14.72 -18.03 28.75
N TRP A 276 15.77 -18.08 29.56
CA TRP A 276 17.00 -18.82 29.22
C TRP A 276 16.79 -20.34 29.23
N PHE A 277 15.94 -20.86 30.12
CA PHE A 277 15.57 -22.28 30.14
C PHE A 277 14.76 -22.66 28.89
N LEU A 278 13.73 -21.89 28.54
CA LEU A 278 12.85 -22.15 27.39
C LEU A 278 13.56 -21.93 26.03
N ARG A 279 14.67 -21.19 26.00
CA ARG A 279 15.61 -21.14 24.87
C ARG A 279 16.47 -22.41 24.75
N GLN A 280 16.82 -23.08 25.86
CA GLN A 280 17.60 -24.34 25.83
C GLN A 280 16.73 -25.59 25.65
N HIS A 281 15.43 -25.47 25.86
CA HIS A 281 14.43 -26.52 25.66
C HIS A 281 13.40 -26.09 24.60
N PRO A 282 13.79 -26.04 23.31
CA PRO A 282 12.90 -25.63 22.22
C PRO A 282 11.70 -26.57 22.04
N GLU A 283 11.73 -27.78 22.58
CA GLU A 283 10.62 -28.74 22.54
C GLU A 283 9.31 -28.24 23.18
N TYR A 284 9.39 -27.27 24.10
CA TYR A 284 8.22 -26.64 24.71
C TYR A 284 7.69 -25.52 23.78
N GLY A 285 6.42 -25.58 23.41
CA GLY A 285 5.79 -24.67 22.45
C GLY A 285 6.12 -24.91 20.97
N ALA A 286 6.92 -25.94 20.61
CA ALA A 286 7.25 -26.22 19.20
C ALA A 286 6.23 -27.12 18.45
N SER A 287 5.11 -27.46 19.07
CA SER A 287 3.96 -28.08 18.40
C SER A 287 2.69 -27.88 19.21
N ALA A 288 1.52 -27.99 18.56
CA ALA A 288 0.22 -28.04 19.24
C ALA A 288 0.16 -29.06 20.40
N THR A 289 0.87 -30.19 20.29
CA THR A 289 0.91 -31.23 21.35
C THR A 289 1.84 -30.89 22.53
N MET A 290 2.58 -29.78 22.44
CA MET A 290 3.46 -29.22 23.47
C MET A 290 3.14 -27.72 23.66
N ALA A 291 1.92 -27.29 23.32
CA ALA A 291 1.50 -25.90 23.37
C ALA A 291 1.62 -25.33 24.78
N LEU A 292 1.97 -24.05 24.86
CA LEU A 292 2.19 -23.31 26.09
C LEU A 292 0.88 -22.66 26.57
N ASP A 293 0.77 -22.40 27.87
CA ASP A 293 -0.20 -21.43 28.36
C ASP A 293 0.21 -19.98 27.99
N GLN A 294 -0.64 -19.02 28.31
CA GLN A 294 -0.42 -17.61 27.99
C GLN A 294 0.84 -17.02 28.64
N GLU A 295 1.14 -17.36 29.91
CA GLU A 295 2.31 -16.82 30.61
C GLU A 295 3.62 -17.37 30.04
N ALA A 296 3.66 -18.69 29.77
CA ALA A 296 4.81 -19.34 29.16
C ALA A 296 4.97 -18.94 27.68
N GLY A 297 3.89 -18.84 26.91
CA GLY A 297 3.88 -18.43 25.50
C GLY A 297 4.43 -17.02 25.31
N ARG A 298 3.86 -16.04 26.02
CA ARG A 298 4.33 -14.64 26.04
C ARG A 298 5.81 -14.55 26.47
N LEU A 299 6.22 -15.33 27.48
CA LEU A 299 7.61 -15.36 27.94
C LEU A 299 8.57 -15.92 26.87
N VAL A 300 8.16 -16.86 26.02
CA VAL A 300 8.98 -17.29 24.87
C VAL A 300 9.01 -16.18 23.82
N TRP A 301 7.88 -15.61 23.43
CA TRP A 301 7.82 -14.52 22.44
C TRP A 301 8.74 -13.35 22.81
N GLU A 302 8.55 -12.75 23.99
CA GLU A 302 9.37 -11.64 24.52
C GLU A 302 10.87 -11.98 24.68
N THR A 303 11.22 -13.26 24.72
CA THR A 303 12.61 -13.72 24.78
C THR A 303 13.26 -13.74 23.40
N TYR A 304 12.50 -14.01 22.34
CA TYR A 304 13.02 -14.18 20.98
C TYR A 304 12.92 -12.89 20.15
N THR A 305 11.88 -12.07 20.34
CA THR A 305 11.72 -10.77 19.66
C THR A 305 12.45 -9.61 20.36
N ASP A 306 13.61 -9.89 20.99
CA ASP A 306 14.44 -8.87 21.65
C ASP A 306 15.71 -8.53 20.83
N PRO A 307 15.69 -7.50 19.96
CA PRO A 307 16.84 -7.16 19.12
C PRO A 307 18.06 -6.68 19.92
N THR A 308 17.96 -6.50 21.24
CA THR A 308 19.11 -6.18 22.09
C THR A 308 19.95 -7.42 22.47
N HIS A 309 19.48 -8.63 22.17
CA HIS A 309 20.10 -9.90 22.55
C HIS A 309 20.06 -11.02 21.48
N TYR A 310 19.38 -10.77 20.34
CA TYR A 310 19.08 -11.75 19.28
C TYR A 310 19.20 -11.09 17.91
N ASP A 311 19.54 -11.90 16.91
CA ASP A 311 19.62 -11.54 15.51
C ASP A 311 18.22 -11.60 14.86
N THR A 312 17.95 -10.81 13.81
CA THR A 312 16.64 -10.68 13.13
C THR A 312 16.10 -12.03 12.66
N ALA A 313 14.79 -12.25 12.80
CA ALA A 313 14.21 -13.59 12.80
C ALA A 313 12.73 -13.66 12.36
N SER A 314 12.39 -14.66 11.56
CA SER A 314 11.04 -14.95 11.05
C SER A 314 10.21 -15.79 12.05
N HIS A 315 10.14 -15.37 13.32
CA HIS A 315 9.43 -16.09 14.39
C HIS A 315 7.90 -16.04 14.25
N TRP A 316 7.23 -17.16 14.55
CA TRP A 316 5.77 -17.32 14.45
C TRP A 316 5.15 -17.55 15.83
N LEU A 317 4.13 -16.77 16.19
CA LEU A 317 3.29 -16.93 17.37
C LEU A 317 1.90 -17.42 16.93
N LEU A 318 1.49 -18.60 17.42
CA LEU A 318 0.31 -19.32 16.94
C LEU A 318 -0.66 -19.59 18.10
N PHE A 319 -1.90 -19.10 18.02
CA PHE A 319 -2.94 -19.26 19.03
C PHE A 319 -3.95 -20.35 18.65
N GLU A 320 -4.38 -21.19 19.60
CA GLU A 320 -5.39 -22.23 19.32
C GLU A 320 -6.77 -21.60 19.13
N CYS A 321 -7.45 -21.89 18.01
CA CYS A 321 -8.82 -21.49 17.73
C CYS A 321 -9.81 -22.00 18.79
N GLY A 322 -10.90 -21.27 19.02
CA GLY A 322 -11.96 -21.60 19.97
C GLY A 322 -11.67 -21.13 21.41
N TYR A 323 -10.76 -20.18 21.58
CA TYR A 323 -10.32 -19.67 22.88
C TYR A 323 -10.19 -18.13 22.90
N GLU A 324 -10.59 -17.55 24.02
CA GLU A 324 -10.34 -16.15 24.38
C GLU A 324 -9.00 -16.04 25.13
N TYR A 325 -8.20 -15.01 24.84
CA TYR A 325 -6.85 -14.80 25.35
C TYR A 325 -6.74 -13.45 26.09
N ASP A 326 -6.64 -13.54 27.42
CA ASP A 326 -6.55 -12.42 28.38
C ASP A 326 -5.11 -12.18 28.88
N ASP A 327 -4.75 -10.93 29.16
CA ASP A 327 -3.46 -10.52 29.76
C ASP A 327 -2.20 -10.94 28.97
N MET A 328 -2.31 -11.14 27.64
CA MET A 328 -1.17 -11.42 26.73
C MET A 328 -0.13 -10.29 26.66
N GLY A 329 -0.46 -9.11 27.22
CA GLY A 329 0.44 -7.96 27.29
C GLY A 329 0.64 -7.27 25.94
N ASP A 330 1.67 -6.43 25.85
CA ASP A 330 2.05 -5.75 24.62
C ASP A 330 3.05 -6.61 23.83
N LEU A 331 2.55 -7.27 22.78
CA LEU A 331 3.34 -8.19 21.95
C LEU A 331 4.43 -7.48 21.12
N LEU A 332 4.32 -6.17 20.89
CA LEU A 332 5.21 -5.36 20.04
C LEU A 332 5.87 -4.20 20.83
N ASN A 333 6.17 -4.44 22.12
CA ASN A 333 6.62 -3.43 23.11
C ASN A 333 7.98 -2.73 22.85
N ARG A 334 8.55 -2.86 21.65
CA ARG A 334 9.88 -2.38 21.23
C ARG A 334 9.99 -2.45 19.71
N THR A 335 11.16 -2.07 19.16
CA THR A 335 11.50 -2.41 17.76
C THR A 335 11.40 -3.91 17.53
N VAL A 336 10.64 -4.32 16.52
CA VAL A 336 10.48 -5.72 16.10
C VAL A 336 10.63 -5.81 14.58
N GLU A 337 11.28 -6.87 14.11
CA GLU A 337 11.83 -6.96 12.76
C GLU A 337 11.81 -8.43 12.30
N GLY A 338 11.09 -8.71 11.21
CA GLY A 338 11.13 -10.00 10.51
C GLY A 338 12.35 -10.11 9.58
N GLU A 339 12.80 -11.35 9.34
CA GLU A 339 14.05 -11.68 8.61
C GLU A 339 14.16 -11.03 7.24
N SER A 340 13.05 -10.90 6.51
CA SER A 340 12.91 -10.10 5.29
C SER A 340 11.44 -9.78 5.05
N PRO A 341 11.08 -8.94 4.05
CA PRO A 341 9.68 -8.73 3.68
C PRO A 341 8.98 -10.03 3.25
N LEU A 342 9.73 -10.96 2.66
CA LEU A 342 9.27 -12.31 2.27
C LEU A 342 9.26 -13.31 3.46
N HIS A 343 9.99 -13.01 4.53
CA HIS A 343 10.07 -13.82 5.76
C HIS A 343 9.73 -12.99 7.01
N PRO A 344 8.48 -12.55 7.13
CA PRO A 344 8.05 -11.67 8.21
C PRO A 344 8.02 -12.39 9.57
N LEU A 345 7.91 -11.60 10.64
CA LEU A 345 7.32 -12.08 11.89
C LEU A 345 5.85 -12.43 11.63
N TYR A 346 5.36 -13.51 12.23
CA TYR A 346 3.99 -13.97 12.05
C TYR A 346 3.26 -14.07 13.38
N ILE A 347 2.04 -13.53 13.44
CA ILE A 347 1.10 -13.73 14.55
C ILE A 347 -0.21 -14.23 13.96
N GLY A 348 -0.60 -15.46 14.28
CA GLY A 348 -1.84 -16.03 13.76
C GLY A 348 -2.37 -17.22 14.54
N SER A 349 -3.17 -18.06 13.89
CA SER A 349 -3.96 -19.12 14.55
C SER A 349 -3.54 -20.55 14.16
N TYR A 350 -4.10 -21.54 14.86
CA TYR A 350 -4.08 -22.95 14.46
C TYR A 350 -5.22 -23.74 15.13
N GLY A 351 -5.61 -24.85 14.51
CA GLY A 351 -6.55 -25.80 15.10
C GLY A 351 -7.86 -25.86 14.32
N THR A 352 -8.99 -25.84 15.03
CA THR A 352 -10.34 -25.80 14.43
C THR A 352 -11.34 -25.21 15.41
N GLY A 353 -12.07 -24.18 15.00
CA GLY A 353 -13.11 -23.50 15.79
C GLY A 353 -13.20 -22.04 15.37
N ASP A 354 -14.03 -21.28 16.06
CA ASP A 354 -14.11 -19.82 16.00
C ASP A 354 -12.71 -19.20 16.29
N ASP A 355 -12.38 -18.03 15.76
CA ASP A 355 -10.99 -17.53 15.78
C ASP A 355 -10.47 -17.13 17.17
N PRO A 356 -9.14 -17.12 17.39
CA PRO A 356 -8.55 -16.61 18.63
C PRO A 356 -8.89 -15.15 18.88
N VAL A 357 -9.56 -14.86 19.99
CA VAL A 357 -9.89 -13.50 20.41
C VAL A 357 -8.90 -13.03 21.47
N LEU A 358 -8.06 -12.05 21.14
CA LEU A 358 -7.13 -11.42 22.09
C LEU A 358 -7.78 -10.14 22.66
N THR A 359 -8.11 -10.15 23.94
CA THR A 359 -8.68 -8.98 24.64
C THR A 359 -7.65 -7.89 24.92
N SER A 360 -6.36 -8.20 24.72
CA SER A 360 -5.22 -7.30 24.93
C SER A 360 -4.73 -6.71 23.59
N PRO A 361 -4.49 -5.38 23.50
CA PRO A 361 -4.11 -4.71 22.26
C PRO A 361 -2.65 -4.98 21.84
N ILE A 362 -2.45 -5.29 20.56
CA ILE A 362 -1.16 -5.43 19.87
C ILE A 362 -0.63 -4.03 19.51
N ASN A 363 0.50 -3.63 20.10
CA ASN A 363 0.86 -2.21 20.25
C ASN A 363 2.28 -1.87 19.74
N GLY A 364 2.41 -1.57 18.45
CA GLY A 364 3.60 -0.98 17.84
C GLY A 364 3.81 0.49 18.23
N LEU A 365 3.91 0.77 19.54
CA LEU A 365 3.97 2.11 20.13
C LEU A 365 5.40 2.57 20.50
N ASN A 366 6.31 1.62 20.71
CA ASN A 366 7.57 1.84 21.43
C ASN A 366 8.84 1.68 20.56
N GLY A 367 8.67 1.37 19.27
CA GLY A 367 9.71 1.29 18.24
C GLY A 367 9.09 0.92 16.89
N PRO A 368 9.86 0.93 15.79
CA PRO A 368 9.39 0.48 14.49
C PRO A 368 8.94 -0.98 14.48
N VAL A 369 7.90 -1.28 13.71
CA VAL A 369 7.43 -2.63 13.41
C VAL A 369 7.72 -2.91 11.94
N THR A 370 8.67 -3.80 11.64
CA THR A 370 9.13 -4.06 10.28
C THR A 370 8.96 -5.54 9.90
N ASN A 371 8.39 -5.80 8.72
CA ASN A 371 8.11 -7.15 8.19
C ASN A 371 7.23 -7.97 9.16
N LEU A 372 5.94 -7.65 9.25
CA LEU A 372 4.97 -8.31 10.14
C LEU A 372 3.70 -8.72 9.39
N VAL A 373 3.29 -9.98 9.53
CA VAL A 373 1.97 -10.49 9.15
C VAL A 373 1.15 -10.82 10.41
N ILE A 374 -0.11 -10.37 10.43
CA ILE A 374 -1.13 -10.80 11.38
C ILE A 374 -2.26 -11.47 10.58
N GLN A 375 -2.64 -12.71 10.93
CA GLN A 375 -3.65 -13.48 10.19
C GLN A 375 -4.56 -14.35 11.07
N GLY A 376 -5.85 -14.42 10.74
CA GLY A 376 -6.81 -15.35 11.34
C GLY A 376 -6.98 -15.18 12.85
N ILE A 377 -6.98 -13.93 13.34
CA ILE A 377 -7.20 -13.58 14.76
C ILE A 377 -8.04 -12.30 14.92
N SER A 378 -8.77 -12.20 16.03
CA SER A 378 -9.47 -10.98 16.45
C SER A 378 -8.67 -10.30 17.56
N ALA A 379 -8.04 -9.16 17.29
CA ALA A 379 -7.24 -8.41 18.25
C ALA A 379 -7.24 -6.90 17.95
N PRO A 380 -7.31 -5.99 18.94
CA PRO A 380 -7.04 -4.58 18.70
C PRO A 380 -5.59 -4.36 18.25
N VAL A 381 -5.38 -3.53 17.22
CA VAL A 381 -4.04 -3.25 16.67
C VAL A 381 -3.79 -1.74 16.60
N THR A 382 -2.61 -1.30 17.01
CA THR A 382 -2.13 0.08 16.78
C THR A 382 -0.64 0.07 16.51
N ILE A 383 -0.21 0.68 15.40
CA ILE A 383 1.19 0.78 14.98
C ILE A 383 1.49 2.24 14.61
N LEU A 384 2.54 2.83 15.19
CA LEU A 384 2.86 4.26 15.05
C LEU A 384 4.14 4.55 14.26
N THR A 385 4.91 3.53 13.89
CA THR A 385 6.01 3.58 12.92
C THR A 385 6.28 2.16 12.44
N GLY A 386 6.56 1.95 11.16
CA GLY A 386 6.86 0.62 10.65
C GLY A 386 7.14 0.56 9.14
N GLU A 387 7.29 -0.66 8.63
CA GLU A 387 7.47 -0.95 7.22
C GLU A 387 6.99 -2.40 6.94
N ASN A 388 6.33 -2.66 5.81
CA ASN A 388 5.85 -4.00 5.44
C ASN A 388 5.00 -4.66 6.54
N VAL A 389 3.79 -4.14 6.74
CA VAL A 389 2.82 -4.64 7.72
C VAL A 389 1.54 -5.07 7.00
N LEU A 390 1.19 -6.35 7.14
CA LEU A 390 0.04 -6.97 6.47
C LEU A 390 -0.91 -7.59 7.49
N LEU A 391 -2.20 -7.26 7.37
CA LEU A 391 -3.32 -7.82 8.11
C LEU A 391 -4.24 -8.52 7.09
N ASP A 392 -4.43 -9.83 7.22
CA ASP A 392 -5.29 -10.69 6.40
C ASP A 392 -6.21 -11.47 7.32
N ASP A 393 -7.48 -11.71 6.97
CA ASP A 393 -8.45 -12.39 7.84
C ASP A 393 -8.38 -11.93 9.32
N VAL A 394 -8.66 -10.65 9.58
CA VAL A 394 -8.78 -10.11 10.94
C VAL A 394 -10.10 -9.39 11.16
N TRP A 395 -10.73 -9.66 12.31
CA TRP A 395 -12.02 -9.09 12.67
C TRP A 395 -11.92 -8.19 13.91
N PHE A 396 -12.40 -6.96 13.80
CA PHE A 396 -12.46 -5.97 14.86
C PHE A 396 -13.92 -5.60 15.15
N ASP A 397 -14.44 -6.07 16.29
CA ASP A 397 -15.75 -5.68 16.83
C ASP A 397 -15.55 -4.67 17.96
N GLY A 398 -16.10 -3.46 17.82
CA GLY A 398 -16.11 -2.42 18.85
C GLY A 398 -14.77 -1.73 19.12
N VAL A 399 -13.69 -2.05 18.38
CA VAL A 399 -12.36 -1.46 18.58
C VAL A 399 -11.72 -0.98 17.27
N SER A 400 -11.05 0.17 17.30
CA SER A 400 -10.43 0.80 16.13
C SER A 400 -9.05 0.25 15.76
N LEU A 401 -8.72 0.35 14.48
CA LEU A 401 -7.40 0.14 13.91
C LEU A 401 -6.72 1.50 13.65
N THR A 402 -5.48 1.65 14.13
CA THR A 402 -4.68 2.87 13.94
C THR A 402 -3.31 2.55 13.35
N VAL A 403 -3.00 3.15 12.20
CA VAL A 403 -1.73 2.99 11.48
C VAL A 403 -1.13 4.37 11.24
N GLN A 404 0.13 4.59 11.62
CA GLN A 404 0.81 5.85 11.35
C GLN A 404 2.28 5.60 10.99
N ASN A 405 2.80 6.33 10.00
CA ASN A 405 4.20 6.27 9.56
C ASN A 405 4.66 4.82 9.27
N VAL A 406 3.79 4.05 8.61
CA VAL A 406 4.06 2.70 8.08
C VAL A 406 4.06 2.76 6.56
N ASP A 407 5.17 2.44 5.93
CA ASP A 407 5.24 2.29 4.47
C ASP A 407 5.05 0.82 4.09
N GLY A 408 4.22 0.52 3.07
CA GLY A 408 3.78 -0.84 2.80
C GLY A 408 2.81 -1.35 3.87
N PHE A 409 1.61 -0.77 3.95
CA PHE A 409 0.55 -1.24 4.84
C PHE A 409 -0.61 -1.88 4.07
N THR A 410 -0.96 -3.11 4.42
CA THR A 410 -2.04 -3.88 3.80
C THR A 410 -3.06 -4.33 4.84
N LEU A 411 -4.34 -4.13 4.53
CA LEU A 411 -5.49 -4.77 5.19
C LEU A 411 -6.35 -5.42 4.11
N ARG A 412 -6.47 -6.75 4.15
CA ARG A 412 -7.28 -7.54 3.21
C ARG A 412 -8.24 -8.48 3.92
N ASN A 413 -9.31 -8.90 3.25
CA ASN A 413 -10.24 -9.97 3.70
C ASN A 413 -10.87 -9.76 5.10
N SER A 414 -10.80 -8.52 5.62
CA SER A 414 -10.96 -8.20 7.05
C SER A 414 -12.20 -7.36 7.34
N GLY A 415 -12.60 -7.28 8.62
CA GLY A 415 -13.79 -6.53 9.04
C GLY A 415 -13.56 -5.59 10.23
N ILE A 416 -14.06 -4.36 10.14
CA ILE A 416 -14.01 -3.37 11.23
C ILE A 416 -15.40 -2.78 11.46
N VAL A 417 -16.03 -3.15 12.57
CA VAL A 417 -17.46 -2.92 12.82
C VAL A 417 -17.77 -2.38 14.22
N ASP A 418 -18.88 -1.66 14.33
CA ASP A 418 -19.50 -1.21 15.59
C ASP A 418 -18.58 -0.42 16.53
N VAL A 419 -17.49 0.18 16.00
CA VAL A 419 -16.50 0.93 16.78
C VAL A 419 -17.11 2.19 17.38
N VAL A 420 -17.35 2.18 18.69
CA VAL A 420 -17.96 3.28 19.47
C VAL A 420 -17.32 3.43 20.85
N ASP A 421 -17.36 4.65 21.40
CA ASP A 421 -17.05 4.91 22.80
C ASP A 421 -18.26 4.58 23.71
N THR A 422 -18.01 4.10 24.93
CA THR A 422 -19.08 3.75 25.89
C THR A 422 -19.47 4.88 26.84
N ASP A 423 -18.59 5.87 27.03
CA ASP A 423 -18.77 7.04 27.91
C ASP A 423 -18.07 8.25 27.25
N PRO A 424 -18.66 9.46 27.19
CA PRO A 424 -18.00 10.63 26.63
C PRO A 424 -16.85 11.14 27.50
N ALA A 425 -15.73 11.51 26.88
CA ALA A 425 -14.50 11.96 27.53
C ALA A 425 -14.68 13.19 28.43
N LEU A 426 -15.71 14.01 28.16
CA LEU A 426 -16.04 15.21 28.94
C LEU A 426 -17.21 15.04 29.94
N GLY A 427 -17.82 13.86 30.06
CA GLY A 427 -18.64 13.46 31.22
C GLY A 427 -20.15 13.28 30.99
N ASP A 428 -20.95 14.34 31.16
CA ASP A 428 -22.43 14.24 31.14
C ASP A 428 -23.05 14.38 29.72
N THR A 429 -22.25 14.72 28.71
CA THR A 429 -22.66 14.98 27.31
C THR A 429 -21.55 14.67 26.32
N TRP A 430 -21.93 14.17 25.15
CA TRP A 430 -21.06 13.93 24.01
C TRP A 430 -20.62 15.25 23.32
N ASP A 431 -19.33 15.41 23.06
CA ASP A 431 -18.74 16.46 22.21
C ASP A 431 -18.21 15.86 20.89
N ALA A 432 -18.58 16.48 19.77
CA ALA A 432 -18.30 15.92 18.46
C ALA A 432 -16.80 15.81 18.12
N TYR A 433 -15.94 16.66 18.68
CA TYR A 433 -14.51 16.66 18.39
C TYR A 433 -13.71 15.84 19.41
N ASP A 434 -13.99 16.01 20.70
CA ASP A 434 -13.25 15.29 21.75
C ASP A 434 -13.66 13.81 21.83
N ASP A 435 -14.92 13.47 21.52
CA ASP A 435 -15.45 12.09 21.45
C ASP A 435 -15.53 11.58 19.99
N ARG A 436 -14.53 11.90 19.17
CA ARG A 436 -14.42 11.42 17.78
C ARG A 436 -13.72 10.05 17.76
N ILE A 437 -14.30 9.10 17.04
CA ILE A 437 -13.72 7.77 16.82
C ILE A 437 -13.96 7.33 15.37
N SER A 438 -13.10 6.49 14.82
CA SER A 438 -13.27 5.92 13.48
C SER A 438 -12.81 4.48 13.47
N GLY A 439 -13.36 3.66 12.57
CA GLY A 439 -12.96 2.26 12.42
C GLY A 439 -11.47 2.12 12.08
N LEU A 440 -11.04 2.78 11.00
CA LEU A 440 -9.65 2.84 10.55
C LEU A 440 -9.16 4.29 10.45
N PHE A 441 -8.01 4.58 11.06
CA PHE A 441 -7.26 5.83 10.91
C PHE A 441 -5.85 5.59 10.37
N ILE A 442 -5.50 6.25 9.26
CA ILE A 442 -4.15 6.20 8.64
C ILE A 442 -3.53 7.61 8.53
N TYR A 443 -2.25 7.75 8.90
CA TYR A 443 -1.49 9.01 8.80
C TYR A 443 -0.02 8.81 8.40
N GLY A 444 0.45 9.55 7.38
CA GLY A 444 1.88 9.62 7.07
C GLY A 444 2.47 8.34 6.48
N SER A 445 1.66 7.56 5.76
CA SER A 445 1.98 6.22 5.25
C SER A 445 1.93 6.19 3.72
N SER A 446 2.85 5.47 3.08
CA SER A 446 2.85 5.22 1.63
C SER A 446 2.62 3.74 1.29
N GLY A 447 2.20 3.43 0.07
CA GLY A 447 2.05 2.04 -0.40
C GLY A 447 0.96 1.30 0.36
N ILE A 448 -0.25 1.86 0.36
CA ILE A 448 -1.38 1.38 1.17
C ILE A 448 -2.31 0.52 0.30
N LEU A 449 -2.58 -0.72 0.72
CA LEU A 449 -3.60 -1.58 0.13
C LEU A 449 -4.74 -1.82 1.12
N LEU A 450 -5.96 -1.48 0.72
CA LEU A 450 -7.19 -1.83 1.42
C LEU A 450 -8.10 -2.56 0.44
N GLU A 451 -8.17 -3.88 0.57
CA GLU A 451 -8.74 -4.80 -0.43
C GLU A 451 -9.80 -5.73 0.21
N ASN A 452 -10.94 -5.96 -0.44
CA ASN A 452 -11.94 -6.96 -0.02
C ASN A 452 -12.38 -6.88 1.47
N ASN A 453 -12.48 -5.67 2.05
CA ASN A 453 -12.82 -5.48 3.48
C ASN A 453 -14.27 -5.05 3.72
N PHE A 454 -14.79 -5.38 4.90
CA PHE A 454 -16.10 -4.96 5.39
C PHE A 454 -16.01 -3.92 6.51
N PHE A 455 -16.58 -2.73 6.29
CA PHE A 455 -16.65 -1.66 7.29
C PHE A 455 -18.10 -1.29 7.59
N ASP A 456 -18.53 -1.37 8.84
CA ASP A 456 -19.93 -1.13 9.20
C ASP A 456 -20.14 -0.37 10.52
N HIS A 457 -21.07 0.60 10.50
CA HIS A 457 -21.68 1.20 11.69
C HIS A 457 -20.69 1.88 12.68
N ASN A 458 -19.52 2.31 12.20
CA ASN A 458 -18.51 2.91 13.08
C ASN A 458 -18.83 4.38 13.41
N GLY A 459 -18.51 4.78 14.65
CA GLY A 459 -18.52 6.16 15.13
C GLY A 459 -19.86 6.68 15.68
N TRP A 460 -20.85 5.82 15.88
CA TRP A 460 -22.15 6.15 16.49
C TRP A 460 -22.90 4.90 16.98
N GLU A 461 -23.77 5.03 17.99
CA GLU A 461 -24.61 3.94 18.52
C GLU A 461 -26.10 4.15 18.18
N ASP A 462 -26.80 3.05 17.89
CA ASP A 462 -28.20 3.05 17.51
C ASP A 462 -29.12 3.56 18.65
N GLY A 463 -30.03 4.49 18.33
CA GLY A 463 -30.91 5.11 19.33
C GLY A 463 -30.29 6.21 20.22
N TYR A 464 -29.16 6.79 19.82
CA TYR A 464 -28.58 8.01 20.38
C TYR A 464 -29.60 9.17 20.56
N ASP A 465 -29.34 10.07 21.51
CA ASP A 465 -30.09 11.33 21.63
C ASP A 465 -29.47 12.43 20.77
N VAL A 466 -30.30 13.07 19.94
CA VAL A 466 -29.85 14.11 18.99
C VAL A 466 -29.23 15.33 19.68
N SER A 467 -29.46 15.57 20.98
CA SER A 467 -28.83 16.68 21.72
C SER A 467 -27.53 16.29 22.45
N GLY A 468 -27.02 15.07 22.23
CA GLY A 468 -25.74 14.61 22.78
C GLY A 468 -25.81 14.20 24.25
N SER A 469 -26.96 13.76 24.75
CA SER A 469 -27.10 13.34 26.15
C SER A 469 -26.46 11.97 26.41
N ALA A 470 -25.55 11.88 27.39
CA ALA A 470 -24.95 10.63 27.87
C ALA A 470 -25.93 9.70 28.65
N GLU A 471 -27.24 9.98 28.63
CA GLU A 471 -28.26 8.97 28.98
C GLU A 471 -28.50 7.96 27.82
N TYR A 472 -27.88 8.20 26.66
CA TYR A 472 -27.97 7.44 25.41
C TYR A 472 -26.59 7.32 24.75
N GLY A 473 -26.48 6.41 23.78
CA GLY A 473 -25.25 6.11 23.05
C GLY A 473 -24.64 7.23 22.22
N GLN A 474 -23.44 6.99 21.69
CA GLN A 474 -22.62 7.96 20.96
C GLN A 474 -23.39 8.52 19.73
N PRO A 475 -23.63 9.84 19.64
CA PRO A 475 -24.27 10.43 18.48
C PRO A 475 -23.29 10.52 17.30
N PRO A 476 -23.78 10.43 16.05
CA PRO A 476 -22.95 10.58 14.87
C PRO A 476 -22.35 12.00 14.81
N SER A 477 -21.04 12.05 14.63
CA SER A 477 -20.22 13.27 14.56
C SER A 477 -19.68 13.48 13.14
N MET A 478 -19.51 14.75 12.74
CA MET A 478 -18.81 15.11 11.50
C MET A 478 -17.33 14.69 11.45
N TYR A 479 -16.75 14.26 12.58
CA TYR A 479 -15.37 13.81 12.72
C TYR A 479 -15.23 12.29 12.93
N SER A 480 -16.33 11.54 12.87
CA SER A 480 -16.37 10.08 13.07
C SER A 480 -16.73 9.34 11.77
N HIS A 481 -15.99 8.28 11.43
CA HIS A 481 -15.98 7.67 10.09
C HIS A 481 -15.82 6.15 10.15
N ASN A 482 -16.14 5.44 9.06
CA ASN A 482 -15.65 4.07 8.91
C ASN A 482 -14.12 4.10 8.65
N ILE A 483 -13.68 4.85 7.64
CA ILE A 483 -12.27 4.97 7.24
C ILE A 483 -11.86 6.45 7.11
N TYR A 484 -10.70 6.81 7.66
CA TYR A 484 -10.10 8.14 7.51
C TYR A 484 -8.59 8.05 7.24
N ILE A 485 -8.19 8.33 5.99
CA ILE A 485 -6.80 8.39 5.53
C ILE A 485 -6.40 9.85 5.33
N GLN A 486 -5.30 10.25 5.96
CA GLN A 486 -4.85 11.64 5.96
C GLN A 486 -4.22 12.09 4.65
N PHE A 487 -4.09 13.41 4.52
CA PHE A 487 -3.64 14.08 3.30
C PHE A 487 -2.16 13.86 2.95
N ASN A 488 -1.36 13.45 3.94
CA ASN A 488 0.06 13.16 3.82
C ASN A 488 0.35 11.65 3.71
N CYS A 489 -0.64 10.88 3.23
CA CYS A 489 -0.43 9.51 2.76
C CYS A 489 -0.26 9.52 1.23
N SER A 490 0.31 8.47 0.66
CA SER A 490 0.56 8.35 -0.78
C SER A 490 0.40 6.91 -1.29
N ASP A 491 0.18 6.77 -2.60
CA ASP A 491 -0.03 5.49 -3.28
C ASP A 491 -1.05 4.57 -2.57
N VAL A 492 -2.26 5.10 -2.41
CA VAL A 492 -3.40 4.36 -1.84
C VAL A 492 -4.11 3.59 -2.94
N THR A 493 -4.20 2.27 -2.78
CA THR A 493 -5.08 1.36 -3.51
C THR A 493 -6.24 0.98 -2.58
N PHE A 494 -7.48 1.27 -2.99
CA PHE A 494 -8.69 1.03 -2.21
C PHE A 494 -9.71 0.32 -3.12
N ARG A 495 -9.87 -1.00 -2.98
CA ARG A 495 -10.75 -1.80 -3.85
C ARG A 495 -11.55 -2.89 -3.16
N ASP A 496 -12.66 -3.27 -3.79
CA ASP A 496 -13.53 -4.38 -3.41
C ASP A 496 -14.14 -4.25 -2.00
N ASN A 497 -14.08 -3.06 -1.39
CA ASN A 497 -14.50 -2.84 -0.01
C ASN A 497 -16.01 -2.55 0.07
N ILE A 498 -16.71 -3.21 0.99
CA ILE A 498 -18.09 -2.87 1.36
C ILE A 498 -18.06 -1.95 2.59
N VAL A 499 -18.42 -0.67 2.40
CA VAL A 499 -18.35 0.37 3.43
C VAL A 499 -19.75 0.93 3.71
N MET A 500 -20.33 0.62 4.86
CA MET A 500 -21.72 0.97 5.15
C MET A 500 -22.00 1.55 6.54
N ARG A 501 -23.15 2.23 6.65
CA ARG A 501 -23.74 2.77 7.89
C ARG A 501 -22.86 3.71 8.73
N ALA A 502 -21.79 4.29 8.20
CA ALA A 502 -20.87 5.19 8.92
C ALA A 502 -21.56 6.43 9.54
N ALA A 503 -20.97 7.00 10.59
CA ALA A 503 -21.46 8.22 11.25
C ALA A 503 -21.49 9.47 10.32
N ALA A 504 -20.39 9.73 9.60
CA ALA A 504 -20.30 10.78 8.58
C ALA A 504 -19.88 10.20 7.21
N ASN A 505 -18.60 10.33 6.84
CA ASN A 505 -18.05 9.68 5.66
C ASN A 505 -17.98 8.16 5.85
N GLY A 506 -18.29 7.39 4.80
CA GLY A 506 -17.86 6.01 4.67
C GLY A 506 -16.33 5.95 4.65
N ALA A 507 -15.73 6.40 3.56
CA ALA A 507 -14.28 6.62 3.50
C ALA A 507 -13.93 8.10 3.27
N GLN A 508 -12.81 8.53 3.83
CA GLN A 508 -12.20 9.84 3.56
C GLN A 508 -10.72 9.64 3.19
N ILE A 509 -10.43 9.62 1.88
CA ILE A 509 -9.12 9.34 1.28
C ILE A 509 -8.48 10.66 0.84
N ARG A 510 -7.89 11.40 1.79
CA ARG A 510 -7.46 12.80 1.57
C ARG A 510 -6.21 12.94 0.71
N SER A 511 -5.44 11.86 0.57
CA SER A 511 -4.28 11.72 -0.32
C SER A 511 -4.64 11.79 -1.81
N GLY A 512 -5.87 11.39 -2.17
CA GLY A 512 -6.13 10.83 -3.50
C GLY A 512 -5.70 9.36 -3.55
N GLY A 513 -5.96 8.67 -4.66
CA GLY A 513 -5.58 7.27 -4.82
C GLY A 513 -6.25 6.58 -6.00
N PHE A 514 -5.95 5.29 -6.12
CA PHE A 514 -6.56 4.36 -7.06
C PHE A 514 -7.72 3.65 -6.32
N ILE A 515 -8.95 3.89 -6.79
CA ILE A 515 -10.20 3.60 -6.08
C ILE A 515 -11.16 2.90 -7.06
N GLU A 516 -11.15 1.57 -7.08
CA GLU A 516 -11.95 0.73 -7.99
C GLU A 516 -12.94 -0.15 -7.22
N ASP A 517 -14.09 -0.47 -7.83
CA ASP A 517 -15.00 -1.55 -7.41
C ASP A 517 -15.45 -1.57 -5.91
N ASN A 518 -15.57 -0.42 -5.26
CA ASN A 518 -16.07 -0.33 -3.86
C ASN A 518 -17.59 -0.06 -3.77
N VAL A 519 -18.21 -0.54 -2.68
CA VAL A 519 -19.64 -0.43 -2.41
C VAL A 519 -19.92 0.42 -1.15
N PHE A 520 -20.52 1.60 -1.34
CA PHE A 520 -20.86 2.53 -0.26
C PHE A 520 -22.38 2.55 0.02
N ILE A 521 -22.83 2.05 1.17
CA ILE A 521 -24.28 1.89 1.50
C ILE A 521 -24.70 2.63 2.78
N ASP A 522 -25.76 3.45 2.73
CA ASP A 522 -26.34 4.17 3.90
C ASP A 522 -25.29 4.92 4.74
N ASN A 523 -24.36 5.60 4.06
CA ASN A 523 -23.44 6.54 4.67
C ASN A 523 -24.00 7.98 4.60
N ASN A 524 -23.57 8.86 5.50
CA ASN A 524 -24.02 10.27 5.53
C ASN A 524 -23.37 11.06 4.38
N ILE A 525 -22.10 10.75 4.11
CA ILE A 525 -21.37 11.01 2.87
C ILE A 525 -20.80 9.65 2.44
N GLY A 526 -20.97 9.23 1.18
CA GLY A 526 -20.39 7.98 0.70
C GLY A 526 -18.87 7.98 0.81
N LEU A 527 -18.24 8.88 0.05
CA LEU A 527 -16.79 8.99 -0.06
C LEU A 527 -16.35 10.47 -0.12
N LEU A 528 -15.20 10.79 0.48
CA LEU A 528 -14.49 12.05 0.23
C LEU A 528 -13.07 11.74 -0.25
N ILE A 529 -12.75 12.17 -1.47
CA ILE A 529 -11.44 11.99 -2.11
C ILE A 529 -10.70 13.34 -2.16
N GLY A 530 -9.39 13.29 -1.92
CA GLY A 530 -8.51 14.45 -1.93
C GLY A 530 -7.45 14.41 -3.03
N GLY A 531 -6.24 14.77 -2.62
CA GLY A 531 -5.13 15.10 -3.50
C GLY A 531 -4.04 15.88 -2.76
N GLY A 532 -3.83 15.55 -1.48
CA GLY A 532 -2.98 16.32 -0.55
C GLY A 532 -3.69 17.52 0.07
N THR A 533 -2.93 18.31 0.86
CA THR A 533 -3.36 19.64 1.32
C THR A 533 -2.79 20.74 0.43
N GLY A 534 -3.42 21.93 0.47
CA GLY A 534 -2.92 23.12 -0.23
C GLY A 534 -3.12 23.12 -1.75
N GLY A 535 -3.27 21.94 -2.37
CA GLY A 535 -3.61 21.75 -3.78
C GLY A 535 -2.45 21.32 -4.68
N THR A 536 -1.45 20.59 -4.15
CA THR A 536 -0.48 19.84 -4.97
C THR A 536 0.03 18.53 -4.32
N GLU A 537 0.15 18.44 -2.99
CA GLU A 537 1.00 17.42 -2.31
C GLU A 537 0.61 15.92 -2.45
N GLY A 538 -0.55 15.56 -3.03
CA GLY A 538 -1.01 14.17 -3.14
C GLY A 538 -1.04 13.62 -4.56
N ASN A 539 -1.72 12.48 -4.75
CA ASN A 539 -1.82 11.80 -6.04
C ASN A 539 -2.98 12.32 -6.91
N TYR A 540 -2.95 12.03 -8.22
CA TYR A 540 -4.16 11.96 -9.04
C TYR A 540 -5.09 10.85 -8.52
N THR A 541 -6.38 10.97 -8.82
CA THR A 541 -7.39 9.97 -8.45
C THR A 541 -7.89 9.24 -9.68
N LEU A 542 -7.92 7.90 -9.63
CA LEU A 542 -8.77 7.09 -10.49
C LEU A 542 -9.90 6.58 -9.59
N PHE A 543 -11.13 6.95 -9.94
CA PHE A 543 -12.35 6.54 -9.27
C PHE A 543 -13.17 5.80 -10.33
N THR A 544 -13.15 4.47 -10.31
CA THR A 544 -13.77 3.64 -11.36
C THR A 544 -14.76 2.63 -10.78
N ASP A 545 -15.91 2.44 -11.44
CA ASP A 545 -16.90 1.37 -11.16
C ASP A 545 -17.63 1.40 -9.80
N ASN A 546 -17.20 2.25 -8.87
CA ASN A 546 -17.73 2.30 -7.51
C ASN A 546 -19.24 2.56 -7.46
N LEU A 547 -19.93 1.85 -6.56
CA LEU A 547 -21.34 2.02 -6.25
C LEU A 547 -21.52 2.89 -4.99
N ILE A 548 -22.34 3.93 -5.08
CA ILE A 548 -22.84 4.68 -3.91
C ILE A 548 -24.36 4.67 -3.88
N THR A 549 -24.96 4.09 -2.85
CA THR A 549 -26.42 3.98 -2.74
C THR A 549 -26.98 4.09 -1.33
N SER A 550 -28.21 4.61 -1.20
CA SER A 550 -28.89 4.96 0.07
C SER A 550 -28.16 6.02 0.89
N GLY A 551 -28.84 7.14 1.18
CA GLY A 551 -28.26 8.27 1.91
C GLY A 551 -28.72 8.30 3.37
N ALA A 552 -27.80 8.20 4.32
CA ALA A 552 -28.12 7.90 5.72
C ALA A 552 -28.97 8.92 6.47
N HIS A 553 -28.82 10.22 6.19
CA HIS A 553 -29.57 11.29 6.84
C HIS A 553 -29.46 11.32 8.39
N LYS A 554 -28.39 10.74 8.96
CA LYS A 554 -28.14 10.68 10.41
C LYS A 554 -27.82 12.09 10.92
N TYR A 555 -28.50 12.54 11.97
CA TYR A 555 -28.46 13.94 12.41
C TYR A 555 -28.32 14.08 13.94
N ALA A 556 -27.35 14.88 14.38
CA ALA A 556 -27.19 15.31 15.76
C ALA A 556 -26.90 16.82 15.86
N GLU A 557 -27.44 17.47 16.90
CA GLU A 557 -27.24 18.90 17.21
C GLU A 557 -25.80 19.21 17.67
N VAL A 558 -25.00 18.20 18.06
CA VAL A 558 -23.61 18.38 18.52
C VAL A 558 -22.68 18.84 17.39
N ALA A 559 -22.59 18.08 16.29
CA ALA A 559 -22.14 18.54 14.97
C ALA A 559 -22.50 17.50 13.90
N THR A 560 -23.34 17.86 12.92
CA THR A 560 -23.59 17.02 11.72
C THR A 560 -22.81 17.56 10.53
N GLY A 561 -22.23 16.66 9.73
CA GLY A 561 -21.57 16.98 8.46
C GLY A 561 -22.57 17.02 7.29
N GLY A 562 -22.21 16.40 6.17
CA GLY A 562 -23.17 16.09 5.11
C GLY A 562 -24.21 15.08 5.61
N LEU A 563 -25.47 15.27 5.22
CA LEU A 563 -26.57 14.35 5.56
C LEU A 563 -26.72 13.23 4.53
N THR A 564 -26.50 13.56 3.25
CA THR A 564 -26.75 12.66 2.11
C THR A 564 -25.99 13.15 0.87
N ALA A 565 -24.68 12.96 0.86
CA ALA A 565 -23.82 13.20 -0.30
C ALA A 565 -23.29 11.87 -0.88
N GLY A 566 -23.08 11.82 -2.20
CA GLY A 566 -22.41 10.68 -2.83
C GLY A 566 -20.91 10.74 -2.61
N VAL A 567 -20.20 11.33 -3.57
CA VAL A 567 -18.75 11.56 -3.53
C VAL A 567 -18.42 13.05 -3.45
N GLY A 568 -17.45 13.42 -2.60
CA GLY A 568 -16.83 14.75 -2.58
C GLY A 568 -15.41 14.70 -3.13
N ASN A 569 -15.10 15.49 -4.15
CA ASN A 569 -13.76 15.58 -4.74
C ASN A 569 -13.07 16.90 -4.38
N LEU A 570 -11.85 16.82 -3.84
CA LEU A 570 -10.94 17.95 -3.63
C LEU A 570 -9.69 17.93 -4.54
N GLY A 571 -9.47 16.86 -5.32
CA GLY A 571 -8.31 16.70 -6.21
C GLY A 571 -8.49 17.30 -7.61
N THR A 572 -7.39 17.52 -8.32
CA THR A 572 -7.37 18.00 -9.72
C THR A 572 -7.08 16.87 -10.72
N LEU A 573 -7.63 16.96 -11.94
CA LEU A 573 -7.38 16.03 -13.06
C LEU A 573 -7.56 14.53 -12.72
N GLY A 574 -8.41 14.21 -11.75
CA GLY A 574 -8.85 12.83 -11.52
C GLY A 574 -9.75 12.32 -12.65
N THR A 575 -9.81 11.01 -12.80
CA THR A 575 -10.67 10.28 -13.74
C THR A 575 -11.81 9.64 -12.96
N PHE A 576 -13.04 9.94 -13.35
CA PHE A 576 -14.26 9.35 -12.81
C PHE A 576 -14.90 8.53 -13.94
N LEU A 577 -14.86 7.20 -13.85
CA LEU A 577 -15.24 6.26 -14.94
C LEU A 577 -16.26 5.22 -14.43
N ASP A 578 -17.33 4.95 -15.17
CA ASP A 578 -18.30 3.85 -14.94
C ASP A 578 -19.01 3.79 -13.54
N ASN A 579 -18.73 4.73 -12.64
CA ASN A 579 -19.30 4.76 -11.28
C ASN A 579 -20.83 4.98 -11.28
N ILE A 580 -21.53 4.40 -10.28
CA ILE A 580 -22.98 4.51 -10.11
C ILE A 580 -23.32 5.20 -8.79
N ILE A 581 -23.99 6.36 -8.84
CA ILE A 581 -24.50 7.05 -7.64
C ILE A 581 -26.03 7.12 -7.69
N THR A 582 -26.70 6.29 -6.88
CA THR A 582 -28.15 6.06 -7.08
C THR A 582 -28.98 5.80 -5.82
N HIS A 583 -30.29 6.04 -5.91
CA HIS A 583 -31.29 5.70 -4.89
C HIS A 583 -30.95 6.25 -3.50
N LEU A 584 -31.11 7.56 -3.31
CA LEU A 584 -30.92 8.21 -2.00
C LEU A 584 -31.87 7.66 -0.91
N ALA A 585 -33.00 7.08 -1.32
CA ALA A 585 -33.86 6.20 -0.53
C ALA A 585 -34.37 5.07 -1.46
N ASP A 586 -34.92 3.98 -0.92
CA ASP A 586 -35.60 2.96 -1.75
C ASP A 586 -36.82 3.57 -2.49
N PRO A 587 -36.86 3.57 -3.85
CA PRO A 587 -38.02 4.03 -4.62
C PRO A 587 -39.33 3.31 -4.27
N ASN A 588 -39.24 2.10 -3.72
CA ASN A 588 -40.38 1.28 -3.31
C ASN A 588 -40.85 1.60 -1.88
N ASN A 589 -40.06 2.32 -1.08
CA ASN A 589 -40.35 2.68 0.31
C ASN A 589 -40.72 4.16 0.47
N ALA A 590 -41.99 4.46 0.18
CA ALA A 590 -42.56 5.79 0.35
C ALA A 590 -42.67 6.28 1.82
N GLU A 591 -42.33 5.45 2.82
CA GLU A 591 -42.20 5.89 4.22
C GLU A 591 -40.77 6.37 4.51
N GLU A 592 -39.73 5.61 4.13
CA GLU A 592 -38.32 6.05 4.20
C GLU A 592 -38.06 7.33 3.40
N PHE A 593 -38.53 7.39 2.15
CA PHE A 593 -38.35 8.57 1.29
C PHE A 593 -38.94 9.85 1.94
N ALA A 594 -39.99 9.73 2.74
CA ALA A 594 -40.60 10.85 3.45
C ALA A 594 -39.77 11.33 4.67
N GLU A 595 -38.75 10.57 5.08
CA GLU A 595 -37.82 10.87 6.18
C GLU A 595 -36.44 11.31 5.65
N ARG A 596 -36.04 10.94 4.43
CA ARG A 596 -34.87 11.54 3.73
C ARG A 596 -35.22 12.94 3.20
N LEU A 597 -35.26 13.95 4.09
CA LEU A 597 -35.85 15.27 3.81
C LEU A 597 -35.05 16.11 2.81
N ALA A 598 -33.73 16.22 3.02
CA ALA A 598 -32.81 16.99 2.18
C ALA A 598 -31.81 16.07 1.48
N SER A 599 -31.20 16.56 0.40
CA SER A 599 -30.11 15.90 -0.32
C SER A 599 -28.99 16.89 -0.62
N ASN A 600 -27.73 16.50 -0.38
CA ASN A 600 -26.58 17.18 -0.95
C ASN A 600 -26.47 16.83 -2.45
N ALA A 601 -25.33 17.10 -3.11
CA ALA A 601 -25.13 16.63 -4.48
C ALA A 601 -24.70 15.15 -4.51
N ALA A 602 -24.89 14.49 -5.66
CA ALA A 602 -24.31 13.18 -5.93
C ALA A 602 -22.77 13.30 -6.03
N ILE A 603 -22.29 14.27 -6.81
CA ILE A 603 -20.88 14.65 -6.91
C ILE A 603 -20.71 16.08 -6.38
N ILE A 604 -19.82 16.28 -5.41
CA ILE A 604 -19.42 17.59 -4.89
C ILE A 604 -17.97 17.85 -5.32
N ASN A 605 -17.79 18.35 -6.53
CA ASN A 605 -16.47 18.64 -7.08
C ASN A 605 -16.01 20.07 -6.69
N ASN A 606 -15.15 20.16 -5.67
CA ASN A 606 -14.47 21.39 -5.25
C ASN A 606 -13.01 21.47 -5.75
N GLY A 607 -12.42 20.35 -6.17
CA GLY A 607 -11.02 20.27 -6.61
C GLY A 607 -10.73 20.98 -7.94
N GLY A 608 -11.71 21.04 -8.83
CA GLY A 608 -11.62 21.81 -10.08
C GLY A 608 -12.02 20.99 -11.30
N THR A 609 -11.21 21.01 -12.35
CA THR A 609 -11.47 20.22 -13.57
C THR A 609 -11.06 18.76 -13.34
N LEU A 610 -12.00 17.83 -13.50
CA LEU A 610 -11.71 16.40 -13.69
C LEU A 610 -11.16 16.19 -15.10
N TYR A 611 -10.32 15.18 -15.28
CA TYR A 611 -9.81 14.79 -16.60
C TYR A 611 -10.91 14.11 -17.44
N TYR A 612 -11.72 13.28 -16.77
CA TYR A 612 -12.86 12.55 -17.32
C TYR A 612 -13.93 12.35 -16.24
N ASP A 613 -15.20 12.34 -16.63
CA ASP A 613 -16.36 12.06 -15.76
C ASP A 613 -17.56 11.60 -16.61
N ASP A 614 -17.93 10.33 -16.48
CA ASP A 614 -19.16 9.76 -17.05
C ASP A 614 -20.08 9.09 -16.01
N THR A 615 -19.82 9.32 -14.72
CA THR A 615 -20.60 8.83 -13.56
C THR A 615 -22.11 8.84 -13.80
N ILE A 616 -22.77 7.68 -13.68
CA ILE A 616 -24.23 7.59 -13.82
C ILE A 616 -24.87 8.01 -12.50
N VAL A 617 -25.70 9.06 -12.54
CA VAL A 617 -26.48 9.53 -11.38
C VAL A 617 -27.95 9.28 -11.64
N HIS A 618 -28.63 8.56 -10.75
CA HIS A 618 -30.08 8.31 -10.88
C HIS A 618 -30.81 8.37 -9.55
N ASN A 619 -31.87 9.17 -9.46
CA ASN A 619 -32.76 9.26 -8.30
C ASN A 619 -32.05 9.71 -6.99
N TRP A 620 -31.04 10.59 -7.11
CA TRP A 620 -30.34 11.21 -5.98
C TRP A 620 -30.99 12.54 -5.53
N VAL A 621 -32.18 12.43 -4.94
CA VAL A 621 -33.02 13.58 -4.56
C VAL A 621 -33.75 13.37 -3.22
N GLY A 622 -33.69 14.35 -2.32
CA GLY A 622 -34.41 14.36 -1.04
C GLY A 622 -35.84 14.89 -1.17
N SER A 623 -36.74 14.46 -0.29
CA SER A 623 -38.20 14.69 -0.45
C SER A 623 -38.66 16.16 -0.36
N TYR A 624 -37.87 17.08 0.21
CA TYR A 624 -38.13 18.52 0.14
C TYR A 624 -37.81 19.15 -1.23
N LEU A 625 -36.99 18.49 -2.06
CA LEU A 625 -36.67 18.91 -3.43
C LEU A 625 -37.43 18.10 -4.49
N TYR A 626 -38.35 17.22 -4.07
CA TYR A 626 -38.99 16.28 -4.97
C TYR A 626 -40.20 16.86 -5.72
N ASP A 627 -39.97 17.19 -6.99
CA ASP A 627 -40.96 17.04 -8.04
C ASP A 627 -40.35 16.35 -9.27
N GLU A 628 -41.20 15.89 -10.20
CA GLU A 628 -40.83 15.07 -11.36
C GLU A 628 -39.85 15.81 -12.30
N ASP A 629 -39.99 17.14 -12.43
CA ASP A 629 -39.03 17.99 -13.15
C ASP A 629 -37.68 18.06 -12.40
N SER A 630 -37.70 18.15 -11.06
CA SER A 630 -36.50 18.28 -10.21
C SER A 630 -35.73 16.98 -9.98
N ARG A 631 -36.36 15.80 -10.08
CA ARG A 631 -35.64 14.52 -10.16
C ARG A 631 -34.91 14.41 -11.50
N THR A 632 -35.66 14.53 -12.59
CA THR A 632 -35.13 14.40 -13.97
C THR A 632 -34.06 15.44 -14.30
N ALA A 633 -33.99 16.56 -13.57
CA ALA A 633 -32.94 17.57 -13.68
C ALA A 633 -31.71 17.33 -12.76
N ARG A 634 -31.64 16.18 -12.07
CA ARG A 634 -30.51 15.74 -11.23
C ARG A 634 -29.98 14.35 -11.63
N ASP A 635 -30.75 13.60 -12.42
CA ASP A 635 -30.30 12.40 -13.10
C ASP A 635 -29.25 12.79 -14.19
N VAL A 636 -28.17 12.01 -14.34
CA VAL A 636 -27.02 12.28 -15.22
C VAL A 636 -26.62 10.99 -15.94
N ASN A 637 -26.36 11.09 -17.25
CA ASN A 637 -25.99 9.98 -18.13
C ASN A 637 -27.03 8.83 -18.18
N THR A 638 -28.32 9.18 -18.05
CA THR A 638 -29.45 8.24 -18.07
C THR A 638 -30.27 8.27 -19.37
N GLU A 639 -29.89 9.08 -20.36
CA GLU A 639 -30.76 9.45 -21.51
C GLU A 639 -31.22 8.28 -22.40
N ASP A 640 -30.43 7.22 -22.52
CA ASP A 640 -30.74 6.02 -23.33
C ASP A 640 -31.02 4.77 -22.47
N LEU A 641 -31.10 4.90 -21.13
CA LEU A 641 -31.32 3.81 -20.16
C LEU A 641 -32.82 3.53 -19.90
N ASP A 642 -33.15 2.32 -19.42
CA ASP A 642 -34.53 1.96 -19.03
C ASP A 642 -34.81 2.36 -17.58
N LEU A 643 -35.42 3.54 -17.39
CA LEU A 643 -35.74 4.07 -16.06
C LEU A 643 -36.67 3.17 -15.21
N GLU A 644 -37.49 2.28 -15.83
CA GLU A 644 -38.29 1.30 -15.07
C GLU A 644 -37.43 0.13 -14.56
N LEU A 645 -36.29 -0.15 -15.21
CA LEU A 645 -35.26 -1.06 -14.71
C LEU A 645 -34.44 -0.37 -13.60
N LEU A 646 -33.96 0.86 -13.83
CA LEU A 646 -33.17 1.62 -12.83
C LEU A 646 -33.90 1.72 -11.49
N ASP A 647 -35.14 2.25 -11.47
CA ASP A 647 -35.97 2.37 -10.26
C ASP A 647 -36.37 1.00 -9.63
N SER A 648 -35.96 -0.14 -10.23
CA SER A 648 -36.13 -1.51 -9.72
C SER A 648 -34.82 -2.24 -9.37
N THR A 649 -33.66 -1.61 -9.59
CA THR A 649 -32.33 -2.13 -9.26
C THR A 649 -31.87 -1.45 -7.96
N THR A 650 -32.20 -2.07 -6.82
CA THR A 650 -31.99 -1.47 -5.49
C THR A 650 -31.34 -2.45 -4.53
N ILE A 651 -30.56 -1.94 -3.57
CA ILE A 651 -29.86 -2.77 -2.59
C ILE A 651 -30.84 -3.57 -1.70
N GLN A 652 -32.04 -3.03 -1.47
CA GLN A 652 -33.12 -3.71 -0.74
C GLN A 652 -33.69 -4.89 -1.56
N LEU A 653 -33.71 -4.81 -2.89
CA LEU A 653 -34.16 -5.89 -3.77
C LEU A 653 -33.07 -6.94 -4.00
N PHE A 654 -31.80 -6.55 -4.04
CA PHE A 654 -30.65 -7.45 -3.95
C PHE A 654 -30.71 -8.28 -2.65
N THR A 655 -30.75 -7.60 -1.50
CA THR A 655 -30.84 -8.22 -0.16
C THR A 655 -32.06 -9.13 -0.03
N ALA A 656 -33.20 -8.74 -0.61
CA ALA A 656 -34.41 -9.55 -0.61
C ALA A 656 -34.30 -10.84 -1.45
N ALA A 657 -33.52 -10.81 -2.53
CA ALA A 657 -33.24 -11.98 -3.36
C ALA A 657 -32.23 -12.93 -2.68
N LEU A 658 -31.18 -12.37 -2.08
CA LEU A 658 -30.17 -13.07 -1.29
C LEU A 658 -30.78 -13.88 -0.14
N LEU A 659 -31.62 -13.25 0.69
CA LEU A 659 -32.09 -13.80 1.96
C LEU A 659 -33.47 -14.50 1.89
N ASP A 660 -34.10 -14.63 0.70
CA ASP A 660 -35.51 -15.04 0.50
C ASP A 660 -36.49 -14.25 1.40
N LEU A 661 -36.19 -12.96 1.62
CA LEU A 661 -36.82 -12.08 2.60
C LEU A 661 -37.44 -10.85 1.92
N TYR A 662 -38.77 -10.72 1.89
CA TYR A 662 -39.41 -9.56 1.27
C TYR A 662 -40.50 -8.90 2.15
N PRO A 663 -40.41 -7.58 2.41
CA PRO A 663 -39.26 -6.71 2.13
C PRO A 663 -38.04 -7.07 3.01
N ALA A 664 -36.84 -6.71 2.54
CA ALA A 664 -35.62 -6.66 3.34
C ALA A 664 -35.17 -5.20 3.52
N ALA A 665 -34.36 -4.95 4.53
CA ALA A 665 -33.74 -3.67 4.86
C ALA A 665 -32.20 -3.74 4.80
N ILE A 666 -31.55 -2.59 4.80
CA ILE A 666 -30.09 -2.47 4.79
C ILE A 666 -29.45 -3.12 6.05
N SER A 667 -30.16 -3.13 7.17
CA SER A 667 -29.76 -3.87 8.37
C SER A 667 -29.76 -5.38 8.15
N ASP A 668 -30.69 -5.94 7.37
CA ASP A 668 -30.73 -7.38 7.09
C ASP A 668 -29.51 -7.83 6.26
N LEU A 669 -28.97 -6.93 5.41
CA LEU A 669 -27.72 -7.16 4.68
C LEU A 669 -26.50 -7.10 5.61
N ALA A 670 -26.40 -6.06 6.46
CA ALA A 670 -25.28 -5.93 7.38
C ALA A 670 -25.23 -7.07 8.42
N ASP A 671 -26.38 -7.50 8.95
CA ASP A 671 -26.51 -8.67 9.82
C ASP A 671 -26.06 -9.96 9.11
N ALA A 672 -26.29 -10.07 7.79
CA ALA A 672 -25.86 -11.22 6.98
C ALA A 672 -24.35 -11.19 6.67
N LEU A 673 -23.78 -10.04 6.34
CA LEU A 673 -22.33 -9.88 6.10
C LEU A 673 -21.52 -10.15 7.37
N LYS A 674 -21.94 -9.62 8.53
CA LYS A 674 -21.35 -9.96 9.84
C LYS A 674 -21.44 -11.44 10.16
N ALA A 675 -22.55 -12.10 9.81
CA ALA A 675 -22.70 -13.53 10.03
C ALA A 675 -21.84 -14.40 9.07
N ALA A 676 -21.60 -13.94 7.84
CA ALA A 676 -20.76 -14.66 6.87
C ALA A 676 -19.27 -14.64 7.28
N ALA A 677 -18.76 -13.47 7.67
CA ALA A 677 -17.41 -13.33 8.21
C ALA A 677 -17.22 -14.17 9.50
N ALA A 678 -18.18 -14.11 10.43
CA ALA A 678 -18.14 -14.89 11.68
C ALA A 678 -18.33 -16.42 11.51
N GLU A 679 -18.58 -16.93 10.31
CA GLU A 679 -18.56 -18.37 9.99
C GLU A 679 -17.27 -18.78 9.22
N GLY A 680 -16.28 -17.89 9.06
CA GLY A 680 -15.06 -18.12 8.28
C GLY A 680 -15.33 -18.23 6.77
N SER A 681 -16.45 -17.66 6.31
CA SER A 681 -16.84 -17.63 4.90
C SER A 681 -16.73 -16.20 4.38
N HIS A 682 -15.51 -15.82 4.01
CA HIS A 682 -15.19 -14.50 3.50
C HIS A 682 -15.78 -14.34 2.11
N LEU A 683 -16.92 -13.63 2.08
CA LEU A 683 -17.51 -12.96 0.91
C LEU A 683 -17.91 -13.81 -0.33
N ASP A 684 -17.60 -15.11 -0.38
CA ASP A 684 -17.83 -16.15 -1.43
C ASP A 684 -19.30 -16.32 -1.97
N LEU A 685 -20.22 -15.41 -1.62
CA LEU A 685 -21.57 -15.29 -2.17
C LEU A 685 -22.06 -13.82 -2.32
N THR A 686 -21.40 -12.84 -1.71
CA THR A 686 -21.75 -11.39 -1.69
C THR A 686 -20.55 -10.50 -1.32
N ASP A 687 -19.47 -10.62 -2.08
CA ASP A 687 -18.42 -9.62 -2.26
C ASP A 687 -18.98 -8.27 -2.80
N ALA A 688 -18.10 -7.27 -2.93
CA ALA A 688 -18.46 -5.98 -3.54
C ALA A 688 -18.88 -6.16 -5.00
N ASP A 689 -18.13 -6.96 -5.77
CA ASP A 689 -18.35 -7.28 -7.17
C ASP A 689 -19.77 -7.79 -7.43
N THR A 690 -20.24 -8.79 -6.68
CA THR A 690 -21.59 -9.37 -6.79
C THR A 690 -22.69 -8.32 -6.61
N ILE A 691 -22.44 -7.27 -5.81
CA ILE A 691 -23.35 -6.13 -5.68
C ILE A 691 -23.20 -5.19 -6.88
N ILE A 692 -21.97 -4.88 -7.29
CA ILE A 692 -21.67 -3.98 -8.42
C ILE A 692 -22.20 -4.55 -9.74
N ASP A 693 -21.94 -5.82 -10.05
CA ASP A 693 -22.46 -6.55 -11.22
C ASP A 693 -23.99 -6.48 -11.31
N TYR A 694 -24.70 -6.59 -10.17
CA TYR A 694 -26.16 -6.45 -10.10
C TYR A 694 -26.61 -5.02 -10.44
N PHE A 695 -25.86 -4.01 -9.99
CA PHE A 695 -26.14 -2.61 -10.33
C PHE A 695 -25.76 -2.29 -11.77
N GLN A 696 -24.55 -2.58 -12.24
CA GLN A 696 -24.08 -2.41 -13.62
C GLN A 696 -25.03 -3.09 -14.62
N SER A 697 -25.41 -4.35 -14.39
CA SER A 697 -26.40 -5.09 -15.20
C SER A 697 -27.78 -4.43 -15.26
N GLY A 698 -28.19 -3.75 -14.18
CA GLY A 698 -29.43 -2.97 -14.14
C GLY A 698 -29.30 -1.60 -14.81
N PHE A 699 -28.11 -1.00 -14.74
CA PHE A 699 -27.80 0.33 -15.24
C PHE A 699 -27.32 0.34 -16.70
N GLY A 700 -27.13 -0.83 -17.31
CA GLY A 700 -26.84 -0.96 -18.74
C GLY A 700 -25.39 -0.75 -19.12
N LEU A 701 -24.49 -0.78 -18.12
CA LEU A 701 -23.08 -1.06 -18.34
C LEU A 701 -22.93 -2.55 -18.68
N ASP A 702 -21.96 -2.89 -19.52
CA ASP A 702 -21.54 -4.29 -19.68
C ASP A 702 -20.75 -4.64 -18.41
N GLY A 703 -21.31 -5.48 -17.53
CA GLY A 703 -20.77 -5.70 -16.19
C GLY A 703 -19.39 -6.37 -16.18
N VAL A 704 -18.60 -6.11 -15.12
CA VAL A 704 -17.23 -6.65 -14.96
C VAL A 704 -17.21 -8.19 -15.06
N SER A 705 -18.31 -8.86 -14.69
CA SER A 705 -18.52 -10.32 -14.72
C SER A 705 -17.72 -11.10 -15.77
N ASP A 706 -16.85 -11.99 -15.30
CA ASP A 706 -16.10 -13.02 -16.04
C ASP A 706 -16.60 -13.36 -17.47
N THR A 707 -15.91 -12.86 -18.48
CA THR A 707 -16.18 -13.21 -19.89
C THR A 707 -15.56 -14.55 -20.34
N ILE A 708 -15.66 -15.54 -19.47
CA ILE A 708 -15.60 -16.98 -19.74
C ILE A 708 -14.24 -17.49 -20.27
N GLN A 709 -13.34 -17.83 -19.34
CA GLN A 709 -12.63 -19.12 -19.29
C GLN A 709 -12.09 -19.67 -20.64
N THR A 710 -11.48 -18.81 -21.47
CA THR A 710 -10.72 -19.24 -22.65
C THR A 710 -9.48 -18.39 -22.82
N ARG A 711 -8.35 -18.92 -22.33
CA ARG A 711 -6.97 -18.39 -22.46
C ARG A 711 -6.82 -17.33 -23.56
N GLN A 712 -6.82 -16.07 -23.14
CA GLN A 712 -6.81 -14.89 -23.98
C GLN A 712 -5.37 -14.50 -24.36
N VAL A 713 -5.22 -13.36 -25.03
CA VAL A 713 -3.90 -12.75 -25.27
C VAL A 713 -4.00 -11.27 -24.94
N HIS A 714 -3.53 -10.91 -23.76
CA HIS A 714 -3.55 -9.55 -23.23
C HIS A 714 -2.34 -8.81 -23.80
N VAL A 715 -2.56 -7.63 -24.37
CA VAL A 715 -1.50 -6.71 -24.80
C VAL A 715 -1.58 -5.50 -23.88
N PHE A 716 -0.44 -5.11 -23.30
CA PHE A 716 -0.34 -3.91 -22.49
C PHE A 716 -0.37 -2.67 -23.38
N VAL A 717 -1.26 -1.73 -23.07
CA VAL A 717 -1.58 -0.52 -23.83
C VAL A 717 -1.85 0.59 -22.80
N PRO A 718 -0.86 1.44 -22.46
CA PRO A 718 -1.03 2.49 -21.45
C PRO A 718 -2.15 3.47 -21.81
N ASN A 719 -2.97 3.83 -20.83
CA ASN A 719 -4.21 4.59 -21.03
C ASN A 719 -4.15 5.97 -20.35
N ASP A 720 -4.51 7.06 -21.05
CA ASP A 720 -4.42 8.43 -20.51
C ASP A 720 -5.49 8.82 -19.47
N LEU A 721 -6.53 7.98 -19.35
CA LEU A 721 -7.45 7.96 -18.22
C LEU A 721 -6.79 7.46 -16.93
N GLY A 722 -5.74 6.65 -17.01
CA GLY A 722 -5.07 6.00 -15.89
C GLY A 722 -3.56 6.24 -15.84
N GLU A 723 -2.85 5.33 -15.16
CA GLU A 723 -1.45 5.50 -14.79
C GLU A 723 -0.43 4.83 -15.75
N GLY A 724 -0.82 3.80 -16.51
CA GLY A 724 -0.05 3.27 -17.63
C GLY A 724 1.15 2.39 -17.29
N MET A 725 1.27 1.90 -16.05
CA MET A 725 2.35 1.04 -15.55
C MET A 725 1.83 -0.20 -14.82
N ARG A 726 0.72 -0.11 -14.09
CA ARG A 726 0.19 -1.19 -13.23
C ARG A 726 -0.42 -2.36 -14.00
N TRP A 727 -0.20 -3.57 -13.50
CA TRP A 727 -0.80 -4.82 -13.97
C TRP A 727 -2.27 -4.97 -13.59
N ASP A 728 -2.65 -4.56 -12.38
CA ASP A 728 -4.01 -4.71 -11.85
C ASP A 728 -5.00 -3.69 -12.43
N ASN A 729 -4.51 -2.54 -12.91
CA ASN A 729 -5.34 -1.59 -13.64
C ASN A 729 -5.86 -2.17 -14.98
N ARG A 730 -7.12 -2.60 -15.02
CA ARG A 730 -7.77 -3.18 -16.21
C ARG A 730 -7.70 -2.29 -17.46
N LEU A 731 -7.63 -0.96 -17.29
CA LEU A 731 -7.58 0.02 -18.39
C LEU A 731 -6.29 -0.05 -19.21
N ASN A 732 -5.22 -0.66 -18.67
CA ASN A 732 -3.94 -0.85 -19.36
C ASN A 732 -3.92 -2.08 -20.29
N TRP A 733 -5.00 -2.85 -20.39
CA TRP A 733 -5.04 -4.09 -21.18
C TRP A 733 -5.95 -3.98 -22.39
N SER A 734 -5.50 -4.50 -23.54
CA SER A 734 -6.25 -4.52 -24.80
C SER A 734 -7.56 -5.34 -24.80
N THR A 735 -7.89 -5.92 -23.66
CA THR A 735 -9.09 -6.71 -23.34
C THR A 735 -10.03 -6.00 -22.37
N GLU A 736 -9.59 -4.88 -21.75
CA GLU A 736 -10.26 -4.18 -20.65
C GLU A 736 -10.53 -5.09 -19.41
N VAL A 737 -9.69 -6.14 -19.26
CA VAL A 737 -9.75 -7.18 -18.22
C VAL A 737 -8.32 -7.54 -17.80
N VAL A 738 -8.08 -7.67 -16.49
CA VAL A 738 -6.80 -8.09 -15.88
C VAL A 738 -6.44 -9.52 -16.32
N PRO A 739 -5.17 -9.86 -16.60
CA PRO A 739 -4.79 -11.21 -17.04
C PRO A 739 -4.78 -12.24 -15.90
N GLU A 740 -5.35 -13.42 -16.16
CA GLU A 740 -5.50 -14.50 -15.19
C GLU A 740 -4.60 -15.73 -15.45
N ASP A 741 -4.80 -16.76 -14.61
CA ASP A 741 -4.22 -18.09 -14.70
C ASP A 741 -4.39 -18.75 -16.07
N GLY A 742 -3.24 -19.04 -16.68
CA GLY A 742 -3.10 -19.73 -17.94
C GLY A 742 -3.17 -18.84 -19.18
N ASP A 743 -3.29 -17.52 -19.05
CA ASP A 743 -3.37 -16.58 -20.17
C ASP A 743 -2.06 -16.43 -20.94
N SER A 744 -1.89 -15.32 -21.66
CA SER A 744 -0.73 -15.03 -22.51
C SER A 744 -0.54 -13.53 -22.66
N ILE A 745 0.64 -13.04 -22.34
CA ILE A 745 0.93 -11.65 -22.03
C ILE A 745 1.86 -11.05 -23.10
N ARG A 746 1.61 -9.81 -23.51
CA ARG A 746 2.57 -8.98 -24.25
C ARG A 746 2.72 -7.62 -23.60
N LEU A 747 3.91 -7.32 -23.09
CA LEU A 747 4.24 -5.97 -22.63
C LEU A 747 4.47 -5.00 -23.79
N ASN A 748 4.82 -5.50 -24.99
CA ASN A 748 4.97 -4.68 -26.21
C ASN A 748 5.99 -3.51 -26.09
N GLY A 749 7.02 -3.67 -25.25
CA GLY A 749 8.02 -2.63 -24.94
C GLY A 749 7.63 -1.68 -23.81
N ASN A 750 6.44 -1.83 -23.21
CA ASN A 750 6.05 -1.07 -22.02
C ASN A 750 6.84 -1.51 -20.78
N TRP A 751 6.82 -0.67 -19.76
CA TRP A 751 7.39 -0.96 -18.44
C TRP A 751 6.20 -1.21 -17.50
N VAL A 752 6.19 -2.35 -16.83
CA VAL A 752 5.01 -2.82 -16.09
C VAL A 752 5.37 -3.21 -14.66
N ILE A 753 4.56 -2.73 -13.72
CA ILE A 753 4.60 -3.05 -12.29
C ILE A 753 3.58 -4.18 -12.06
N TYR A 754 4.05 -5.32 -11.55
CA TYR A 754 3.18 -6.41 -11.11
C TYR A 754 2.63 -6.10 -9.71
N SER A 755 1.31 -5.89 -9.64
CA SER A 755 0.56 -5.59 -8.41
C SER A 755 -0.49 -6.67 -8.08
N GLY A 756 -0.28 -7.91 -8.53
CA GLY A 756 -1.15 -9.05 -8.25
C GLY A 756 -0.81 -9.79 -6.94
N THR A 757 -1.59 -10.82 -6.62
CA THR A 757 -1.39 -11.71 -5.46
C THR A 757 -0.63 -12.98 -5.87
N THR A 758 -1.21 -13.86 -6.69
CA THR A 758 -0.55 -15.07 -7.23
C THR A 758 -1.15 -15.50 -8.57
N HIS A 759 -0.34 -15.59 -9.64
CA HIS A 759 -0.80 -15.97 -11.00
C HIS A 759 0.23 -16.83 -11.78
N ASP A 760 -0.23 -17.86 -12.52
CA ASP A 760 0.53 -18.63 -13.53
C ASP A 760 0.19 -18.17 -14.96
N VAL A 761 1.02 -17.34 -15.59
CA VAL A 761 0.76 -16.86 -16.96
C VAL A 761 1.44 -17.73 -18.02
N SER A 762 0.63 -18.33 -18.90
CA SER A 762 1.15 -19.44 -19.70
C SER A 762 2.13 -19.05 -20.82
N TRP A 763 2.26 -17.77 -21.17
CA TRP A 763 3.29 -17.29 -22.10
C TRP A 763 3.51 -15.79 -21.92
N PHE A 764 4.77 -15.35 -22.00
CA PHE A 764 5.17 -13.97 -21.75
C PHE A 764 6.08 -13.43 -22.86
N ASP A 765 5.85 -12.19 -23.27
CA ASP A 765 6.59 -11.50 -24.32
C ASP A 765 6.79 -10.04 -23.93
N PHE A 766 8.03 -9.68 -23.60
CA PHE A 766 8.41 -8.32 -23.19
C PHE A 766 8.27 -7.32 -24.35
N GLY A 767 8.29 -7.78 -25.60
CA GLY A 767 8.63 -6.92 -26.74
C GLY A 767 10.08 -6.43 -26.65
N SER A 768 10.37 -5.32 -27.34
CA SER A 768 11.73 -4.77 -27.43
C SER A 768 11.92 -3.61 -26.44
N GLY A 769 12.77 -3.77 -25.43
CA GLY A 769 13.01 -2.76 -24.38
C GLY A 769 11.96 -2.75 -23.26
N GLY A 770 11.11 -3.78 -23.19
CA GLY A 770 10.09 -3.91 -22.15
C GLY A 770 10.70 -4.25 -20.79
N ARG A 771 9.99 -3.88 -19.72
CA ARG A 771 10.42 -4.11 -18.33
C ARG A 771 9.30 -4.69 -17.49
N LEU A 772 9.65 -5.55 -16.55
CA LEU A 772 8.75 -6.07 -15.52
C LEU A 772 9.38 -5.86 -14.14
N TYR A 773 8.68 -5.11 -13.27
CA TYR A 773 9.01 -4.97 -11.86
C TYR A 773 8.07 -5.84 -11.02
N VAL A 774 8.63 -6.62 -10.09
CA VAL A 774 7.92 -7.56 -9.21
C VAL A 774 8.33 -7.29 -7.77
N GLY A 775 7.61 -6.38 -7.11
CA GLY A 775 7.83 -6.01 -5.70
C GLY A 775 6.93 -6.73 -4.69
N GLN A 776 5.88 -7.41 -5.17
CA GLN A 776 4.86 -8.07 -4.35
C GLN A 776 4.31 -9.33 -5.04
N GLY A 777 3.63 -10.19 -4.30
CA GLY A 777 2.95 -11.39 -4.81
C GLY A 777 3.87 -12.44 -5.46
N LEU A 778 3.27 -13.34 -6.25
CA LEU A 778 3.96 -14.39 -7.01
C LEU A 778 3.49 -14.46 -8.46
N LEU A 779 4.42 -14.30 -9.40
CA LEU A 779 4.17 -14.52 -10.82
C LEU A 779 4.96 -15.74 -11.32
N GLU A 780 4.26 -16.75 -11.83
CA GLU A 780 4.86 -17.88 -12.53
C GLU A 780 4.79 -17.69 -14.06
N LEU A 781 5.89 -18.00 -14.75
CA LEU A 781 5.98 -18.04 -16.21
C LEU A 781 6.12 -19.51 -16.67
N ASP A 782 4.98 -20.20 -16.90
CA ASP A 782 4.84 -21.60 -17.41
C ASP A 782 5.79 -21.93 -18.59
N LYS A 783 6.23 -20.93 -19.34
CA LYS A 783 7.13 -21.08 -20.49
C LYS A 783 8.15 -19.95 -20.52
N SER A 784 9.39 -20.30 -20.87
CA SER A 784 10.46 -19.38 -21.26
C SER A 784 9.91 -18.12 -21.97
N PRO A 785 10.19 -16.92 -21.45
CA PRO A 785 9.69 -15.67 -22.02
C PRO A 785 10.33 -15.39 -23.38
N VAL A 786 9.73 -14.45 -24.11
CA VAL A 786 10.23 -13.88 -25.36
C VAL A 786 10.71 -12.45 -25.11
N VAL A 787 11.87 -12.12 -25.66
CA VAL A 787 12.55 -10.83 -25.52
C VAL A 787 12.82 -10.27 -26.93
N GLY A 788 12.73 -8.96 -27.09
CA GLY A 788 12.99 -8.27 -28.36
C GLY A 788 14.43 -7.76 -28.48
N SER A 789 14.81 -7.32 -29.68
CA SER A 789 16.20 -7.01 -30.06
C SER A 789 16.87 -5.79 -29.40
N ALA A 790 16.18 -5.10 -28.49
CA ALA A 790 16.75 -4.09 -27.60
C ALA A 790 16.99 -4.61 -26.17
N GLY A 791 16.74 -5.91 -25.93
CA GLY A 791 16.73 -6.54 -24.63
C GLY A 791 15.40 -6.36 -23.87
N ALA A 792 15.38 -6.85 -22.64
CA ALA A 792 14.34 -6.65 -21.65
C ALA A 792 14.94 -6.68 -20.23
N VAL A 793 14.25 -6.09 -19.25
CA VAL A 793 14.69 -6.08 -17.84
C VAL A 793 13.63 -6.73 -16.95
N ILE A 794 14.09 -7.53 -15.99
CA ILE A 794 13.35 -8.02 -14.83
C ILE A 794 13.94 -7.37 -13.58
N GLU A 795 13.10 -6.75 -12.77
CA GLU A 795 13.47 -6.14 -11.50
C GLU A 795 12.66 -6.84 -10.38
N VAL A 796 13.32 -7.51 -9.43
CA VAL A 796 12.66 -8.21 -8.29
C VAL A 796 13.11 -7.57 -6.98
N SER A 797 12.14 -7.25 -6.11
CA SER A 797 12.36 -6.44 -4.92
C SER A 797 11.36 -6.77 -3.80
N ASN A 798 11.54 -6.11 -2.65
CA ASN A 798 10.69 -6.18 -1.45
C ASN A 798 10.23 -7.62 -1.10
N ALA A 799 9.00 -7.99 -1.42
CA ALA A 799 8.41 -9.30 -1.15
C ALA A 799 8.02 -10.09 -2.42
N GLY A 800 8.27 -9.54 -3.61
CA GLY A 800 7.80 -10.08 -4.88
C GLY A 800 8.53 -11.33 -5.32
N GLN A 801 7.81 -12.26 -5.95
CA GLN A 801 8.35 -13.53 -6.40
C GLN A 801 8.14 -13.72 -7.91
N LEU A 802 9.19 -14.13 -8.62
CA LEU A 802 9.13 -14.45 -10.06
C LEU A 802 9.75 -15.82 -10.34
N PHE A 803 8.92 -16.75 -10.80
CA PHE A 803 9.31 -18.11 -11.16
C PHE A 803 9.32 -18.25 -12.69
N VAL A 804 10.45 -18.66 -13.27
CA VAL A 804 10.65 -18.67 -14.72
C VAL A 804 11.02 -20.06 -15.23
N ASN A 805 10.22 -20.61 -16.15
CA ASN A 805 10.51 -21.89 -16.83
C ASN A 805 11.60 -21.76 -17.91
N GLY A 806 12.78 -21.35 -17.46
CA GLY A 806 14.01 -21.25 -18.26
C GLY A 806 14.02 -20.08 -19.23
N TYR A 807 15.11 -19.94 -19.97
CA TYR A 807 15.28 -18.93 -21.01
C TYR A 807 16.24 -19.43 -22.08
N TRP A 808 16.01 -19.05 -23.34
CA TRP A 808 16.68 -19.64 -24.50
C TRP A 808 16.93 -18.68 -25.66
N ASP A 809 16.53 -17.41 -25.58
CA ASP A 809 16.78 -16.46 -26.67
C ASP A 809 18.16 -15.79 -26.53
N ALA A 810 18.70 -15.32 -27.66
CA ALA A 810 20.03 -14.73 -27.74
C ALA A 810 20.03 -13.20 -27.63
N ASP A 811 18.85 -12.58 -27.57
CA ASP A 811 18.69 -11.19 -27.15
C ASP A 811 18.80 -11.10 -25.60
N LEU A 812 19.27 -9.96 -25.09
CA LEU A 812 19.67 -9.81 -23.69
C LEU A 812 18.47 -9.70 -22.74
N LEU A 813 18.45 -10.53 -21.70
CA LEU A 813 17.58 -10.38 -20.54
C LEU A 813 18.43 -9.94 -19.34
N GLU A 814 18.24 -8.70 -18.88
CA GLU A 814 18.82 -8.17 -17.64
C GLU A 814 17.92 -8.59 -16.46
N ILE A 815 18.51 -9.06 -15.36
CA ILE A 815 17.77 -9.52 -14.16
C ILE A 815 18.43 -8.93 -12.91
N ASP A 816 17.77 -7.96 -12.29
CA ASP A 816 18.23 -7.32 -11.06
C ASP A 816 17.37 -7.78 -9.87
N VAL A 817 17.98 -8.41 -8.86
CA VAL A 817 17.33 -8.91 -7.65
C VAL A 817 17.88 -8.18 -6.43
N SER A 818 17.01 -7.41 -5.77
CA SER A 818 17.35 -6.56 -4.60
C SER A 818 16.57 -6.91 -3.34
N GLY A 819 15.55 -7.77 -3.48
CA GLY A 819 14.64 -8.27 -2.45
C GLY A 819 13.78 -9.36 -3.07
N GLY A 820 12.77 -9.84 -2.34
CA GLY A 820 11.88 -10.87 -2.87
C GLY A 820 12.60 -12.16 -3.27
N ARG A 821 12.11 -12.83 -4.32
CA ARG A 821 12.65 -14.11 -4.82
C ARG A 821 12.61 -14.25 -6.34
N PHE A 822 13.75 -14.56 -6.96
CA PHE A 822 13.82 -15.08 -8.32
C PHE A 822 14.08 -16.59 -8.33
N VAL A 823 13.31 -17.36 -9.12
CA VAL A 823 13.48 -18.81 -9.28
C VAL A 823 13.55 -19.21 -10.75
N ASN A 824 14.66 -19.84 -11.16
CA ASN A 824 14.71 -20.58 -12.42
C ASN A 824 14.28 -22.05 -12.20
N THR A 825 13.13 -22.43 -12.75
CA THR A 825 12.55 -23.77 -12.61
C THR A 825 13.02 -24.78 -13.67
N SER A 826 13.97 -24.39 -14.54
CA SER A 826 14.25 -25.12 -15.79
C SER A 826 15.67 -24.86 -16.33
N VAL A 827 15.86 -25.07 -17.63
CA VAL A 827 17.14 -24.78 -18.31
C VAL A 827 17.15 -23.34 -18.81
N PHE A 828 18.09 -22.56 -18.29
CA PHE A 828 18.30 -21.14 -18.55
C PHE A 828 19.66 -20.97 -19.26
N LYS A 829 19.63 -20.68 -20.56
CA LYS A 829 20.80 -20.57 -21.45
C LYS A 829 20.50 -19.61 -22.62
N GLY A 830 19.97 -18.44 -22.29
CA GLY A 830 19.89 -17.30 -23.21
C GLY A 830 21.07 -16.33 -23.02
N GLY A 831 21.01 -15.17 -23.66
CA GLY A 831 21.87 -14.03 -23.32
C GLY A 831 21.32 -13.35 -22.06
N THR A 832 22.05 -13.39 -20.94
CA THR A 832 21.51 -12.97 -19.64
C THR A 832 22.59 -12.44 -18.74
N ASP A 833 22.39 -11.22 -18.24
CA ASP A 833 23.21 -10.60 -17.22
C ASP A 833 22.37 -10.49 -15.94
N ILE A 834 22.92 -10.94 -14.80
CA ILE A 834 22.18 -11.05 -13.53
C ILE A 834 22.93 -10.29 -12.43
N THR A 835 22.27 -9.32 -11.79
CA THR A 835 22.74 -8.67 -10.56
C THR A 835 21.92 -9.16 -9.38
N VAL A 836 22.58 -9.57 -8.29
CA VAL A 836 21.92 -9.84 -7.01
C VAL A 836 22.56 -8.97 -5.93
N SER A 837 21.78 -8.08 -5.33
CA SER A 837 22.19 -7.20 -4.23
C SER A 837 21.44 -7.42 -2.92
N GLY A 838 20.39 -8.25 -2.94
CA GLY A 838 19.60 -8.66 -1.78
C GLY A 838 18.58 -9.73 -2.17
N GLY A 839 17.77 -10.18 -1.21
CA GLY A 839 16.71 -11.17 -1.45
C GLY A 839 17.24 -12.57 -1.80
N GLU A 840 16.41 -13.36 -2.49
CA GLU A 840 16.69 -14.75 -2.81
C GLU A 840 16.81 -15.00 -4.32
N THR A 841 17.87 -15.67 -4.76
CA THR A 841 18.09 -16.05 -6.16
C THR A 841 18.39 -17.55 -6.26
N VAL A 842 17.34 -18.33 -6.59
CA VAL A 842 17.43 -19.76 -6.89
C VAL A 842 17.81 -19.93 -8.37
N LEU A 843 19.11 -20.00 -8.63
CA LEU A 843 19.71 -20.09 -9.97
C LEU A 843 19.24 -21.34 -10.73
N ALA A 844 18.93 -22.43 -10.04
CA ALA A 844 18.24 -23.58 -10.62
C ALA A 844 17.58 -24.42 -9.52
N THR A 845 16.30 -24.77 -9.72
CA THR A 845 15.69 -25.91 -9.02
C THR A 845 16.11 -27.23 -9.66
N PHE A 846 15.65 -28.36 -9.10
CA PHE A 846 16.10 -29.69 -9.53
C PHE A 846 15.81 -30.03 -10.99
N ALA A 847 16.80 -30.66 -11.64
CA ALA A 847 16.89 -30.89 -13.08
C ALA A 847 16.90 -29.61 -13.96
N GLY A 848 16.81 -28.41 -13.37
CA GLY A 848 17.12 -27.14 -14.00
C GLY A 848 18.63 -26.92 -14.14
N SER A 849 19.01 -25.86 -14.87
CA SER A 849 20.41 -25.43 -14.98
C SER A 849 20.54 -23.97 -15.45
N MET A 850 21.32 -23.16 -14.76
CA MET A 850 21.76 -21.83 -15.20
C MET A 850 23.06 -21.91 -15.99
N TRP A 851 23.17 -21.11 -17.05
CA TRP A 851 24.37 -21.01 -17.89
C TRP A 851 24.69 -19.56 -18.24
N ILE A 852 25.69 -18.97 -17.57
CA ILE A 852 26.23 -17.66 -17.93
C ILE A 852 27.17 -17.84 -19.13
N GLN A 853 26.97 -17.07 -20.19
CA GLN A 853 27.52 -17.30 -21.54
C GLN A 853 28.73 -16.39 -21.86
N ASP A 854 29.48 -16.70 -22.94
CA ASP A 854 30.56 -15.86 -23.48
C ASP A 854 30.10 -14.41 -23.71
N GLY A 855 30.63 -13.47 -22.91
CA GLY A 855 30.27 -12.05 -22.93
C GLY A 855 29.16 -11.62 -21.95
N HIS A 856 28.70 -12.50 -21.05
CA HIS A 856 27.65 -12.25 -20.06
C HIS A 856 28.13 -12.41 -18.61
N GLU A 857 27.34 -11.92 -17.64
CA GLU A 857 27.75 -11.81 -16.22
C GLU A 857 26.71 -12.36 -15.21
N LEU A 858 27.21 -12.98 -14.12
CA LEU A 858 26.51 -13.08 -12.84
C LEU A 858 27.29 -12.27 -11.79
N ARG A 859 26.66 -11.24 -11.22
CA ARG A 859 27.22 -10.32 -10.24
C ARG A 859 26.49 -10.43 -8.90
N ILE A 860 27.24 -10.66 -7.84
CA ILE A 860 26.75 -10.70 -6.46
C ILE A 860 27.33 -9.48 -5.73
N VAL A 861 26.47 -8.63 -5.18
CA VAL A 861 26.80 -7.36 -4.53
C VAL A 861 26.40 -7.44 -3.06
N GLY A 862 27.33 -7.16 -2.14
CA GLY A 862 27.05 -7.14 -0.71
C GLY A 862 26.72 -8.52 -0.11
N SER A 863 26.46 -8.52 1.20
CA SER A 863 26.35 -9.69 2.07
C SER A 863 24.92 -10.04 2.51
N ASP A 864 23.92 -9.29 2.01
CA ASP A 864 22.51 -9.40 2.39
C ASP A 864 21.66 -10.27 1.42
N ALA A 865 22.29 -11.12 0.59
CA ALA A 865 21.61 -11.93 -0.43
C ALA A 865 21.78 -13.45 -0.21
N LYS A 866 20.75 -14.24 -0.54
CA LYS A 866 20.83 -15.70 -0.64
C LYS A 866 20.91 -16.09 -2.13
N VAL A 867 22.01 -16.73 -2.55
CA VAL A 867 22.23 -17.09 -3.97
C VAL A 867 22.61 -18.56 -4.10
N GLY A 868 21.97 -19.29 -5.03
CA GLY A 868 22.34 -20.66 -5.36
C GLY A 868 21.16 -21.58 -5.63
N PHE A 869 20.90 -22.55 -4.74
CA PHE A 869 20.09 -23.73 -5.06
C PHE A 869 19.09 -24.13 -3.97
N ASP A 870 17.86 -24.42 -4.38
CA ASP A 870 16.78 -24.97 -3.56
C ASP A 870 15.71 -25.70 -4.43
N GLY A 871 14.77 -26.45 -3.82
CA GLY A 871 13.64 -27.14 -4.47
C GLY A 871 13.17 -28.43 -3.78
N GLU A 872 12.31 -29.21 -4.46
CA GLU A 872 12.02 -30.63 -4.14
C GLU A 872 12.61 -31.61 -5.19
N GLY A 873 13.44 -32.60 -4.81
CA GLY A 873 13.95 -33.57 -5.80
C GLY A 873 15.14 -34.47 -5.41
N GLU A 874 15.57 -35.30 -6.39
CA GLU A 874 16.79 -36.15 -6.32
C GLU A 874 17.79 -35.87 -7.48
N VAL A 875 17.51 -34.89 -8.36
CA VAL A 875 18.24 -34.70 -9.62
C VAL A 875 18.95 -33.36 -9.63
N ARG A 876 20.28 -33.41 -9.45
CA ARG A 876 21.17 -32.25 -9.31
C ARG A 876 20.78 -31.03 -10.14
N ALA A 877 20.69 -29.89 -9.46
CA ALA A 877 20.67 -28.57 -10.07
C ALA A 877 22.09 -28.20 -10.55
N TYR A 878 22.20 -27.24 -11.49
CA TYR A 878 23.47 -26.89 -12.13
C TYR A 878 23.62 -25.38 -12.32
N LEU A 879 24.80 -24.85 -12.01
CA LEU A 879 25.32 -23.58 -12.53
C LEU A 879 26.53 -23.87 -13.41
N ASN A 880 26.61 -23.23 -14.58
CA ASN A 880 27.78 -23.26 -15.44
C ASN A 880 28.18 -21.83 -15.85
N ILE A 881 29.47 -21.55 -15.77
CA ILE A 881 30.10 -20.32 -16.25
C ILE A 881 30.94 -20.71 -17.48
N ASP A 882 30.49 -20.38 -18.70
CA ASP A 882 31.15 -20.74 -19.97
C ASP A 882 32.50 -19.98 -20.15
N ASP A 883 33.38 -20.47 -21.04
CA ASP A 883 34.59 -19.75 -21.49
C ASP A 883 34.22 -18.32 -21.96
N GLY A 884 34.65 -17.28 -21.22
CA GLY A 884 34.40 -15.88 -21.57
C GLY A 884 33.21 -15.20 -20.85
N ALA A 885 32.50 -15.92 -19.99
CA ALA A 885 31.57 -15.35 -19.02
C ALA A 885 32.32 -14.68 -17.84
N VAL A 886 31.61 -13.87 -17.07
CA VAL A 886 32.08 -13.27 -15.80
C VAL A 886 31.23 -13.78 -14.62
N LEU A 887 31.92 -14.10 -13.52
CA LEU A 887 31.34 -14.25 -12.19
C LEU A 887 31.98 -13.17 -11.30
N ALA A 888 31.19 -12.20 -10.84
CA ALA A 888 31.67 -11.05 -10.07
C ALA A 888 31.15 -11.08 -8.63
N PHE A 889 32.03 -10.80 -7.68
CA PHE A 889 31.69 -10.55 -6.28
C PHE A 889 32.12 -9.12 -5.91
N GLU A 890 31.17 -8.27 -5.54
CA GLU A 890 31.38 -6.85 -5.22
C GLU A 890 31.05 -6.61 -3.75
N SER A 891 32.05 -6.23 -2.94
CA SER A 891 31.92 -6.16 -1.49
C SER A 891 31.12 -4.96 -0.98
N ASP A 892 30.40 -5.15 0.13
CA ASP A 892 30.05 -4.08 1.07
C ASP A 892 31.14 -3.91 2.16
N GLU A 893 30.82 -3.27 3.30
CA GLU A 893 31.77 -3.09 4.43
C GLU A 893 32.14 -4.41 5.15
N LEU A 894 31.27 -5.43 5.09
CA LEU A 894 31.35 -6.72 5.78
C LEU A 894 31.92 -7.84 4.88
N GLY A 895 31.61 -7.83 3.59
CA GLY A 895 32.04 -8.83 2.62
C GLY A 895 31.08 -8.94 1.44
N PHE A 896 30.78 -10.17 1.04
CA PHE A 896 29.82 -10.50 -0.02
C PHE A 896 29.16 -11.85 0.27
N SER A 897 28.01 -12.07 -0.35
CA SER A 897 27.23 -13.30 -0.29
C SER A 897 27.91 -14.44 -1.08
N ALA A 898 27.60 -15.70 -0.76
CA ALA A 898 28.18 -16.88 -1.42
C ALA A 898 27.15 -17.63 -2.26
N ILE A 899 27.61 -18.36 -3.29
CA ILE A 899 26.78 -19.30 -4.05
C ILE A 899 26.73 -20.63 -3.28
N GLN A 900 25.57 -20.97 -2.74
CA GLN A 900 25.41 -22.14 -1.86
C GLN A 900 24.01 -22.77 -1.92
N GLU A 901 23.86 -23.92 -1.27
CA GLU A 901 22.56 -24.51 -0.95
C GLU A 901 21.99 -23.76 0.28
N PHE A 902 20.75 -23.27 0.20
CA PHE A 902 20.08 -22.53 1.28
C PHE A 902 18.62 -22.99 1.46
N ASP A 903 17.92 -22.55 2.50
CA ASP A 903 16.48 -22.75 2.67
C ASP A 903 15.70 -21.46 2.42
N SER A 904 14.84 -21.49 1.40
CA SER A 904 13.90 -20.42 1.07
C SER A 904 12.61 -20.48 1.88
N GLY A 905 12.30 -21.64 2.48
CA GLY A 905 11.03 -21.89 3.16
C GLY A 905 9.87 -22.29 2.24
N HIS A 906 9.92 -21.96 0.95
CA HIS A 906 8.87 -22.26 -0.04
C HIS A 906 8.55 -23.77 -0.18
N TRP A 907 9.57 -24.61 -0.02
CA TRP A 907 9.46 -26.07 -0.15
C TRP A 907 9.39 -26.82 1.21
N ASP A 908 9.27 -26.09 2.34
CA ASP A 908 8.95 -26.47 3.75
C ASP A 908 9.43 -27.85 4.31
N ASP A 909 10.47 -28.48 3.75
CA ASP A 909 11.12 -29.67 4.35
C ASP A 909 12.66 -29.63 4.24
N ALA A 910 13.28 -29.10 5.30
CA ALA A 910 14.72 -29.10 5.55
C ALA A 910 15.37 -30.51 5.69
N SER A 911 14.66 -31.59 5.37
CA SER A 911 15.20 -32.96 5.22
C SER A 911 15.49 -33.36 3.78
N TYR A 912 15.17 -32.53 2.79
CA TYR A 912 15.63 -32.73 1.42
C TYR A 912 17.15 -32.53 1.28
N ASP A 913 17.78 -33.50 0.61
CA ASP A 913 19.14 -33.37 0.07
C ASP A 913 19.05 -32.32 -1.05
N LYS A 914 19.89 -31.28 -1.05
CA LYS A 914 19.84 -30.16 -2.04
C LYS A 914 20.93 -30.25 -3.13
N PRO A 915 21.28 -31.44 -3.67
CA PRO A 915 22.55 -31.65 -4.35
C PRO A 915 22.72 -30.73 -5.56
N SER A 916 23.74 -29.88 -5.49
CA SER A 916 24.09 -28.89 -6.49
C SER A 916 25.31 -29.32 -7.33
N VAL A 917 25.58 -28.56 -8.41
CA VAL A 917 26.84 -28.62 -9.17
C VAL A 917 27.17 -27.23 -9.69
N VAL A 918 28.42 -26.81 -9.53
CA VAL A 918 28.97 -25.63 -10.20
C VAL A 918 30.12 -26.05 -11.11
N GLU A 919 30.10 -25.64 -12.38
CA GLU A 919 31.21 -25.82 -13.33
C GLU A 919 31.75 -24.46 -13.78
N LEU A 920 33.03 -24.20 -13.49
CA LEU A 920 33.69 -22.91 -13.69
C LEU A 920 34.68 -22.91 -14.87
N ALA A 921 34.50 -21.95 -15.76
CA ALA A 921 35.53 -21.36 -16.62
C ALA A 921 35.46 -19.81 -16.49
N GLY A 922 35.96 -19.05 -17.47
CA GLY A 922 35.70 -17.61 -17.54
C GLY A 922 36.47 -16.78 -16.50
N VAL A 923 35.98 -15.57 -16.20
CA VAL A 923 36.64 -14.62 -15.31
C VAL A 923 35.95 -14.62 -13.94
N LEU A 924 36.73 -14.72 -12.87
CA LEU A 924 36.30 -14.38 -11.51
C LEU A 924 36.75 -12.95 -11.19
N GLU A 925 35.83 -12.02 -11.05
CA GLU A 925 36.10 -10.67 -10.56
C GLU A 925 35.78 -10.56 -9.06
N ILE A 926 36.66 -9.90 -8.30
CA ILE A 926 36.44 -9.59 -6.89
C ILE A 926 36.74 -8.11 -6.67
N ASP A 927 35.71 -7.29 -6.44
CA ASP A 927 35.88 -5.91 -6.00
C ASP A 927 35.79 -5.83 -4.46
N LEU A 928 36.80 -5.19 -3.86
CA LEU A 928 36.93 -4.95 -2.42
C LEU A 928 36.84 -3.45 -2.09
N SER A 929 36.29 -2.61 -2.98
CA SER A 929 36.38 -1.14 -2.89
C SER A 929 35.61 -0.51 -1.72
N ALA A 930 34.63 -1.20 -1.14
CA ALA A 930 33.90 -0.76 0.06
C ALA A 930 34.32 -1.50 1.35
N TYR A 931 35.12 -2.57 1.23
CA TYR A 931 35.45 -3.47 2.33
C TYR A 931 36.48 -2.89 3.32
N ASP A 932 36.08 -2.67 4.58
CA ASP A 932 36.96 -2.18 5.68
C ASP A 932 37.14 -3.21 6.83
N SER A 933 36.51 -4.39 6.75
CA SER A 933 36.56 -5.40 7.84
C SER A 933 37.90 -6.13 8.01
N GLY A 934 38.88 -5.90 7.12
CA GLY A 934 40.28 -6.33 7.31
C GLY A 934 40.56 -7.80 7.01
N ALA A 935 41.41 -8.45 7.82
CA ALA A 935 41.87 -9.82 7.56
C ALA A 935 40.81 -10.89 7.93
N ALA A 936 40.16 -11.49 6.94
CA ALA A 936 39.04 -12.43 7.07
C ALA A 936 39.13 -13.65 6.13
N ARG A 937 38.15 -14.55 6.20
CA ARG A 937 37.84 -15.56 5.19
C ARG A 937 36.38 -15.37 4.77
N HIS A 938 36.13 -15.19 3.48
CA HIS A 938 34.78 -15.16 2.90
C HIS A 938 34.60 -16.39 2.03
N MET A 939 33.43 -17.04 2.12
CA MET A 939 33.06 -18.08 1.16
C MET A 939 32.71 -17.42 -0.17
N LEU A 940 32.99 -18.09 -1.28
CA LEU A 940 32.54 -17.67 -2.61
C LEU A 940 31.53 -18.71 -3.15
N ILE A 941 31.83 -20.00 -2.98
CA ILE A 941 31.02 -21.13 -3.45
C ILE A 941 31.15 -22.28 -2.43
N ASP A 942 30.04 -22.87 -1.99
CA ASP A 942 29.99 -24.07 -1.13
C ASP A 942 28.87 -25.02 -1.62
N VAL A 943 29.24 -26.16 -2.22
CA VAL A 943 28.33 -26.97 -3.08
C VAL A 943 28.68 -28.47 -3.08
N ASP A 944 27.68 -29.34 -3.32
CA ASP A 944 27.83 -30.80 -3.39
C ASP A 944 28.74 -31.29 -4.55
N VAL A 945 29.03 -30.44 -5.56
CA VAL A 945 30.11 -30.65 -6.55
C VAL A 945 30.65 -29.34 -7.11
N LEU A 946 31.97 -29.16 -7.11
CA LEU A 946 32.65 -28.05 -7.76
C LEU A 946 33.65 -28.53 -8.81
N TRP A 947 33.43 -28.16 -10.08
CA TRP A 947 34.25 -28.54 -11.23
C TRP A 947 34.86 -27.32 -11.94
N GLY A 948 35.96 -27.56 -12.66
CA GLY A 948 36.65 -26.54 -13.44
C GLY A 948 37.54 -25.63 -12.58
N ALA A 949 37.81 -24.43 -13.08
CA ALA A 949 38.50 -23.32 -12.42
C ALA A 949 38.40 -22.08 -13.33
N PRO A 950 38.34 -20.85 -12.78
CA PRO A 950 38.35 -19.64 -13.60
C PRO A 950 39.66 -19.52 -14.40
N ASP A 951 39.57 -19.05 -15.64
CA ASP A 951 40.71 -18.76 -16.52
C ASP A 951 41.61 -17.64 -15.96
N SER A 952 40.99 -16.68 -15.25
CA SER A 952 41.64 -15.59 -14.54
C SER A 952 40.84 -15.15 -13.32
N VAL A 953 41.56 -14.70 -12.28
CA VAL A 953 41.01 -14.00 -11.13
C VAL A 953 41.52 -12.57 -11.16
N GLU A 954 40.61 -11.60 -11.23
CA GLU A 954 40.91 -10.16 -11.21
C GLU A 954 40.44 -9.53 -9.90
N PHE A 955 41.12 -8.47 -9.45
CA PHE A 955 40.88 -7.83 -8.15
C PHE A 955 40.84 -6.32 -8.29
N THR A 956 39.77 -5.72 -7.79
CA THR A 956 39.59 -4.26 -7.64
C THR A 956 39.51 -3.92 -6.14
N GLY A 957 39.71 -2.64 -5.78
CA GLY A 957 39.54 -2.15 -4.40
C GLY A 957 40.61 -2.51 -3.36
N LEU A 958 41.30 -3.65 -3.48
CA LEU A 958 42.19 -4.22 -2.45
C LEU A 958 43.16 -3.20 -1.80
N ASP A 959 43.04 -3.04 -0.48
CA ASP A 959 43.89 -2.14 0.30
C ASP A 959 45.38 -2.57 0.32
N ASP A 960 46.27 -1.57 0.30
CA ASP A 960 47.73 -1.69 0.27
C ASP A 960 48.31 -2.44 1.50
N SER A 961 47.53 -2.66 2.56
CA SER A 961 47.90 -3.40 3.78
C SER A 961 47.34 -4.82 3.88
N LEU A 962 46.56 -5.29 2.90
CA LEU A 962 46.08 -6.67 2.81
C LEU A 962 46.78 -7.46 1.69
N ASP A 963 46.93 -8.76 1.87
CA ASP A 963 47.22 -9.73 0.80
C ASP A 963 45.97 -10.60 0.60
N ALA A 964 45.55 -10.81 -0.66
CA ALA A 964 44.33 -11.53 -1.03
C ALA A 964 44.63 -12.85 -1.74
N ILE A 965 43.93 -13.92 -1.34
CA ILE A 965 44.15 -15.28 -1.84
C ILE A 965 42.82 -15.98 -2.09
N VAL A 966 42.47 -16.23 -3.35
CA VAL A 966 41.38 -17.19 -3.67
C VAL A 966 41.94 -18.61 -3.59
N ILE A 967 41.21 -19.49 -2.92
CA ILE A 967 41.52 -20.91 -2.79
C ILE A 967 40.33 -21.73 -3.28
N LEU A 968 40.61 -22.69 -4.17
CA LEU A 968 39.69 -23.71 -4.66
C LEU A 968 40.11 -25.08 -4.10
N ASP A 969 39.25 -25.76 -3.35
CA ASP A 969 39.55 -27.08 -2.77
C ASP A 969 38.70 -28.19 -3.41
N HIS A 970 39.27 -28.86 -4.42
CA HIS A 970 38.69 -30.02 -5.13
C HIS A 970 38.54 -31.28 -4.26
N SER A 971 38.75 -31.19 -2.93
CA SER A 971 38.46 -32.27 -1.96
C SER A 971 37.42 -31.89 -0.90
N ALA A 972 37.00 -30.63 -0.86
CA ALA A 972 35.87 -30.14 -0.06
C ALA A 972 34.71 -29.63 -0.95
N ASP A 973 34.97 -29.40 -2.24
CA ASP A 973 34.08 -28.77 -3.21
C ASP A 973 33.75 -27.29 -2.86
N GLU A 974 34.61 -26.67 -2.04
CA GLU A 974 34.57 -25.25 -1.61
C GLU A 974 35.45 -24.34 -2.51
N MET A 975 35.00 -23.10 -2.78
CA MET A 975 35.87 -21.97 -3.16
C MET A 975 35.70 -20.79 -2.19
N TYR A 976 36.81 -20.17 -1.78
CA TYR A 976 36.79 -19.10 -0.79
C TYR A 976 37.95 -18.09 -0.95
N LEU A 977 37.68 -16.85 -0.55
CA LEU A 977 38.67 -15.78 -0.43
C LEU A 977 39.29 -15.78 0.98
N VAL A 978 40.59 -15.54 1.06
CA VAL A 978 41.32 -15.28 2.31
C VAL A 978 42.04 -13.94 2.21
N LEU A 979 41.73 -13.03 3.13
CA LEU A 979 42.38 -11.73 3.29
C LEU A 979 43.30 -11.78 4.51
N LEU A 980 44.55 -11.30 4.38
CA LEU A 980 45.60 -11.42 5.38
C LEU A 980 46.35 -10.09 5.57
N ASP A 981 46.87 -9.82 6.78
CA ASP A 981 47.87 -8.76 7.02
C ASP A 981 49.03 -8.87 6.00
N GLY A 982 49.15 -7.89 5.10
CA GLY A 982 49.88 -8.03 3.84
C GLY A 982 50.49 -6.76 3.26
N SER A 983 50.43 -6.65 1.93
CA SER A 983 51.18 -5.68 1.11
C SER A 983 50.66 -5.56 -0.35
N GLY A 984 49.35 -5.68 -0.56
CA GLY A 984 48.70 -5.61 -1.87
C GLY A 984 49.08 -6.75 -2.81
N GLN A 985 49.37 -7.96 -2.30
CA GLN A 985 49.68 -9.13 -3.14
C GLN A 985 48.43 -9.99 -3.36
N THR A 986 48.18 -10.40 -4.60
CA THR A 986 47.09 -11.31 -4.98
C THR A 986 47.60 -12.70 -5.36
N ALA A 987 46.80 -13.74 -5.11
CA ALA A 987 47.09 -15.12 -5.52
C ALA A 987 45.82 -15.96 -5.76
N PHE A 988 45.96 -16.97 -6.61
CA PHE A 988 45.00 -18.08 -6.77
C PHE A 988 45.72 -19.40 -6.45
N MET A 989 45.06 -20.33 -5.75
CA MET A 989 45.60 -21.65 -5.40
C MET A 989 44.55 -22.75 -5.47
N GLU A 990 44.95 -23.91 -5.99
CA GLU A 990 44.14 -25.14 -6.01
C GLU A 990 44.64 -26.16 -4.97
N LEU A 991 43.72 -26.84 -4.31
CA LEU A 991 43.95 -27.96 -3.38
C LEU A 991 43.25 -29.25 -3.90
N GLY A 992 43.73 -30.43 -3.48
CA GLY A 992 43.26 -31.77 -3.91
C GLY A 992 44.25 -32.91 -3.61
#